data_AF-A0A427UYR3-F1
#
_entry.id   AF-A0A427UYR3-F1
#
_cell.length_a   1.000
_cell.length_b   1.000
_cell.length_c   1.000
_cell.angle_alpha   90.00
_cell.angle_beta   90.00
_cell.angle_gamma   90.00
#
_symmetry.space_group_name_H-M   'P 1'
#
loop_
_entity.id
_entity.type
_entity.pdbx_description
1 polymer ?
#
loop_
_entity_poly.entity_id
_entity_poly.type
_entity_poly.pdbx_seq_one_letter_code
_entity_poly.pdbx_strand_id
1 'polypeptide(L)'
;MYGNVKVWRESISLPTWTTGQEDPNPMFLEKRVYQGSSGAVYPWGVIDTLTGEREEKTYQAVYLENDFIRVMLLPELGGRIHRAWDKVMQRDFVYYNEVVKPALVGLVGPWISGGIEFNWPQHHRPTTFMPVDVTLKSNDDGSQTVWLGEVEPMRGLQVMTGFTLYPHKALIEITGKVFNPNATPRHFLWWANPAVKGGDDHQSVFPPDVTAVFDHGKRDVSSFPIAHGTYYKVDYSAGVDISRYKNIPVPTSYMADKSDYDFVGAWHHGENGGLLHVADHHVSPGKKQWSWGYGDFGQAWDRNLTDENGPYIELMTGVFTDNQPDFTWIAPFEEKVFVQNFLPYSHLGTLQNASTEAAIKLERHNGQLHIGIYAIAPLNDVTLELSQAGALVWQQPLSLTPAQAWQETLADSFPDRLTLTLRDASGQPILHYLEHIAEATPLPEPACAPALPADITNGDELYFIGQHLEQYLHASRSAFDYYQRALELDPHDYRCNVALATLEFNRARWPQAQAHAEAALKRAHRLNKNPQCGQASQLLGAALEKQGQLDAAYDHYFKASWSGNCRDAAFYDLARLALRRGESAKALAFCQQSLRFNASNNLAMALNALLMAQNGQRDAALTYIEQQLADYPLSYALHYARYAISQSEQALTQLRDITNQRGVNASVLAGWLVNLGMKAEARELLALLDNPETLPLLWRAALEEDDVQRQRWLALAKANFTIKVRFPNLVDEVEMLRQLPQDGFAQYLLGCFYYSKRLYAEAVACWEFTRQQLPGFAAVHRLLGIWAWNKQHDAAQAEASLRKAAELEPENPRLLFELDYLHKQLGRPTAQRLALLEKHQPVALLRDDLTAELLSLWHIHGKNAEAHAVLAQRTFHPWEGGEGKVTGQYLINQQRRALEAIHHGDYRSAQNLLKEALHYPLNLGEGRLAGQTDNDIWYLLGWCAGQQQETQHADAAWRQAIQGDAGLDAGRYYNDQPVDYQFWQAMALKRLGEHEQAEARFRQFIIWGQQHHNDPVESDFFAVSLPDLVVLDSDPQQRHRQHCLFVEALGYLGLGERHAFNERIDTLLALNPAHDKAHLLLALSNSPILS
;
A
#
# COMPACT_ATOMS: atom_id res chain seq x y z
N MET A 1 -19.33 -38.89 12.75
CA MET A 1 -19.72 -37.61 13.37
C MET A 1 -18.47 -36.77 13.46
N TYR A 2 -18.50 -35.57 12.89
CA TYR A 2 -17.40 -34.62 13.00
C TYR A 2 -17.39 -33.97 14.39
N GLY A 3 -16.22 -33.57 14.87
CA GLY A 3 -16.09 -32.79 16.10
C GLY A 3 -16.73 -31.40 15.97
N ASN A 4 -17.07 -30.80 17.12
CA ASN A 4 -17.50 -29.40 17.15
C ASN A 4 -16.32 -28.48 16.84
N VAL A 5 -16.59 -27.37 16.16
CA VAL A 5 -15.59 -26.30 15.96
C VAL A 5 -15.30 -25.63 17.30
N LYS A 6 -14.02 -25.45 17.62
CA LYS A 6 -13.55 -24.83 18.86
C LYS A 6 -13.01 -23.44 18.57
N VAL A 7 -13.27 -22.51 19.48
CA VAL A 7 -12.68 -21.18 19.48
C VAL A 7 -12.22 -20.83 20.89
N TRP A 8 -10.99 -20.32 21.01
CA TRP A 8 -10.45 -19.87 22.29
C TRP A 8 -9.46 -18.72 22.09
N ARG A 9 -9.18 -18.00 23.18
CA ARG A 9 -8.11 -17.01 23.26
C ARG A 9 -6.94 -17.61 24.02
N GLU A 10 -5.72 -17.33 23.58
CA GLU A 10 -4.50 -17.84 24.18
C GLU A 10 -3.40 -16.79 24.13
N SER A 11 -2.72 -16.58 25.26
CA SER A 11 -1.51 -15.76 25.30
C SER A 11 -0.35 -16.59 24.78
N ILE A 12 0.29 -16.13 23.72
CA ILE A 12 1.46 -16.77 23.12
C ILE A 12 2.65 -15.83 23.19
N SER A 13 3.86 -16.37 23.25
CA SER A 13 5.09 -15.60 23.11
C SER A 13 5.69 -15.86 21.73
N LEU A 14 5.98 -14.79 21.01
CA LEU A 14 6.70 -14.86 19.74
C LEU A 14 7.95 -13.98 19.82
N PRO A 15 9.09 -14.46 19.30
CA PRO A 15 10.23 -13.59 19.08
C PRO A 15 9.81 -12.45 18.15
N THR A 16 10.10 -11.21 18.56
CA THR A 16 9.66 -9.99 17.89
C THR A 16 10.82 -9.03 17.77
N TRP A 17 11.10 -8.59 16.54
CA TRP A 17 12.00 -7.48 16.30
C TRP A 17 11.25 -6.16 16.48
N THR A 18 11.84 -5.22 17.21
CA THR A 18 11.13 -4.00 17.62
C THR A 18 11.29 -2.85 16.62
N THR A 19 10.29 -1.97 16.58
CA THR A 19 10.26 -0.80 15.71
C THR A 19 10.62 0.46 16.50
N GLY A 20 11.01 1.52 15.80
CA GLY A 20 11.12 2.86 16.37
C GLY A 20 9.75 3.42 16.79
N GLN A 21 9.78 4.66 17.28
CA GLN A 21 8.59 5.43 17.64
C GLN A 21 7.93 6.06 16.41
N GLU A 22 6.62 6.33 16.49
CA GLU A 22 5.90 7.10 15.47
C GLU A 22 6.45 8.53 15.41
N ASP A 23 6.80 9.02 14.21
CA ASP A 23 7.22 10.40 14.00
C ASP A 23 6.03 11.34 14.29
N PRO A 24 6.12 12.26 15.27
CA PRO A 24 5.04 13.18 15.60
C PRO A 24 4.85 14.29 14.55
N ASN A 25 5.70 14.35 13.53
CA ASN A 25 5.59 15.32 12.45
C ASN A 25 4.73 14.75 11.30
N PRO A 26 3.76 15.52 10.76
CA PRO A 26 2.96 15.05 9.64
C PRO A 26 3.82 15.01 8.36
N MET A 27 3.60 13.97 7.55
CA MET A 27 4.25 13.79 6.26
C MET A 27 3.28 14.11 5.11
N PHE A 28 3.39 15.30 4.54
CA PHE A 28 2.55 15.75 3.42
C PHE A 28 3.16 15.36 2.07
N LEU A 29 2.97 14.09 1.70
CA LEU A 29 3.58 13.46 0.52
C LEU A 29 2.64 13.56 -0.71
N GLU A 30 2.40 14.77 -1.21
CA GLU A 30 1.40 15.03 -2.26
C GLU A 30 1.66 14.36 -3.61
N LYS A 31 2.92 14.01 -3.89
CA LYS A 31 3.41 13.47 -5.17
C LYS A 31 4.04 12.08 -5.02
N ARG A 32 4.04 11.49 -3.81
CA ARG A 32 4.64 10.18 -3.57
C ARG A 32 3.77 9.11 -4.23
N VAL A 33 4.42 8.23 -4.98
CA VAL A 33 3.80 7.08 -5.62
C VAL A 33 4.06 5.85 -4.74
N TYR A 34 3.03 5.07 -4.48
CA TYR A 34 3.12 3.82 -3.73
C TYR A 34 2.15 2.79 -4.31
N GLN A 35 2.70 1.68 -4.79
CA GLN A 35 1.98 0.60 -5.48
C GLN A 35 1.06 1.13 -6.61
N GLY A 36 1.57 2.08 -7.41
CA GLY A 36 0.89 2.75 -8.52
C GLY A 36 -0.12 3.84 -8.12
N SER A 37 -0.34 4.05 -6.82
CA SER A 37 -1.34 4.98 -6.27
C SER A 37 -0.67 6.04 -5.39
N SER A 38 -1.47 6.87 -4.72
CA SER A 38 -0.99 7.88 -3.76
C SER A 38 -0.34 7.22 -2.55
N GLY A 39 0.95 7.50 -2.33
CA GLY A 39 1.71 7.12 -1.14
C GLY A 39 1.54 8.05 0.06
N ALA A 40 0.45 8.83 0.09
CA ALA A 40 0.12 9.69 1.22
C ALA A 40 -0.17 8.85 2.48
N VAL A 41 0.44 9.23 3.59
CA VAL A 41 0.35 8.53 4.88
C VAL A 41 -0.55 9.25 5.89
N TYR A 42 -0.90 10.51 5.61
CA TYR A 42 -1.82 11.29 6.44
C TYR A 42 -3.18 10.56 6.54
N PRO A 43 -3.75 10.35 7.75
CA PRO A 43 -3.48 11.07 8.99
C PRO A 43 -2.56 10.35 10.00
N TRP A 44 -1.83 9.32 9.60
CA TRP A 44 -1.03 8.52 10.51
C TRP A 44 0.38 9.09 10.71
N GLY A 45 0.93 8.90 11.91
CA GLY A 45 2.38 8.98 12.14
C GLY A 45 3.09 7.85 11.41
N VAL A 46 4.30 8.12 10.92
CA VAL A 46 5.13 7.12 10.22
C VAL A 46 6.18 6.58 11.17
N ILE A 47 6.47 5.28 11.10
CA ILE A 47 7.62 4.67 11.75
C ILE A 47 8.60 4.29 10.66
N ASP A 48 9.78 4.89 10.64
CA ASP A 48 10.76 4.70 9.58
C ASP A 48 12.15 4.35 10.09
N THR A 49 12.19 3.78 11.28
CA THR A 49 13.39 3.23 11.91
C THR A 49 13.02 1.88 12.52
N LEU A 50 13.88 0.89 12.31
CA LEU A 50 13.84 -0.40 12.99
C LEU A 50 15.01 -0.43 13.98
N THR A 51 14.78 -0.93 15.20
CA THR A 51 15.79 -0.85 16.28
C THR A 51 16.91 -1.88 16.12
N GLY A 52 16.64 -2.99 15.41
CA GLY A 52 17.51 -4.16 15.39
C GLY A 52 17.54 -4.93 16.72
N GLU A 53 16.63 -4.64 17.65
CA GLU A 53 16.50 -5.37 18.91
C GLU A 53 15.41 -6.43 18.80
N ARG A 54 15.68 -7.62 19.33
CA ARG A 54 14.75 -8.75 19.37
C ARG A 54 14.38 -9.07 20.81
N GLU A 55 13.07 -9.21 21.06
CA GLU A 55 12.50 -9.57 22.36
C GLU A 55 11.47 -10.69 22.25
N GLU A 56 11.23 -11.41 23.35
CA GLU A 56 10.06 -12.29 23.45
C GLU A 56 8.85 -11.45 23.83
N LYS A 57 7.91 -11.28 22.90
CA LYS A 57 6.71 -10.47 23.10
C LYS A 57 5.48 -11.37 23.19
N THR A 58 4.65 -11.09 24.20
CA THR A 58 3.38 -11.80 24.38
C THR A 58 2.28 -11.15 23.55
N TYR A 59 1.55 -11.97 22.80
CA TYR A 59 0.37 -11.58 22.01
C TYR A 59 -0.85 -12.39 22.44
N GLN A 60 -2.04 -11.81 22.31
CA GLN A 60 -3.32 -12.51 22.47
C GLN A 60 -3.78 -13.08 21.12
N ALA A 61 -3.54 -14.38 20.93
CA ALA A 61 -4.02 -15.10 19.77
C ALA A 61 -5.50 -15.52 19.95
N VAL A 62 -6.23 -15.57 18.83
CA VAL A 62 -7.55 -16.19 18.77
C VAL A 62 -7.47 -17.37 17.82
N TYR A 63 -7.81 -18.55 18.31
CA TYR A 63 -7.76 -19.78 17.52
C TYR A 63 -9.14 -20.21 17.05
N LEU A 64 -9.22 -20.74 15.83
CA LEU A 64 -10.33 -21.57 15.35
C LEU A 64 -9.79 -22.96 15.00
N GLU A 65 -10.49 -24.02 15.40
CA GLU A 65 -10.09 -25.39 15.08
C GLU A 65 -11.28 -26.30 14.80
N ASN A 66 -11.17 -27.14 13.76
CA ASN A 66 -12.03 -28.29 13.52
C ASN A 66 -11.20 -29.58 13.34
N ASP A 67 -11.78 -30.66 12.82
CA ASP A 67 -11.07 -31.93 12.65
C ASP A 67 -9.92 -31.86 11.63
N PHE A 68 -9.98 -30.91 10.67
CA PHE A 68 -9.10 -30.84 9.50
C PHE A 68 -8.06 -29.73 9.58
N ILE A 69 -8.44 -28.57 10.11
CA ILE A 69 -7.57 -27.39 10.12
C ILE A 69 -7.60 -26.65 11.46
N ARG A 70 -6.50 -25.95 11.74
CA ARG A 70 -6.35 -25.04 12.88
C ARG A 70 -5.82 -23.70 12.40
N VAL A 71 -6.51 -22.62 12.76
CA VAL A 71 -6.21 -21.26 12.33
C VAL A 71 -5.87 -20.40 13.54
N MET A 72 -4.83 -19.60 13.43
CA MET A 72 -4.41 -18.63 14.44
C MET A 72 -4.57 -17.21 13.88
N LEU A 73 -5.38 -16.41 14.55
CA LEU A 73 -5.59 -14.99 14.27
C LEU A 73 -4.82 -14.14 15.28
N LEU A 74 -4.23 -13.03 14.83
CA LEU A 74 -3.55 -12.05 15.69
C LEU A 74 -4.21 -10.67 15.60
N PRO A 75 -5.22 -10.37 16.44
CA PRO A 75 -5.88 -9.06 16.49
C PRO A 75 -4.90 -7.90 16.71
N GLU A 76 -3.81 -8.11 17.46
CA GLU A 76 -2.81 -7.09 17.76
C GLU A 76 -1.90 -6.73 16.57
N LEU A 77 -1.78 -7.61 15.57
CA LEU A 77 -0.96 -7.44 14.36
C LEU A 77 -1.85 -7.32 13.13
N GLY A 78 -2.77 -6.38 13.21
CA GLY A 78 -3.72 -6.07 12.17
C GLY A 78 -4.89 -7.05 12.03
N GLY A 79 -5.02 -8.07 12.87
CA GLY A 79 -6.09 -9.06 12.69
C GLY A 79 -5.89 -9.94 11.46
N ARG A 80 -4.63 -10.23 11.12
CA ARG A 80 -4.27 -11.20 10.09
C ARG A 80 -4.56 -12.64 10.55
N ILE A 81 -4.70 -13.54 9.57
CA ILE A 81 -4.40 -14.96 9.82
C ILE A 81 -2.90 -15.06 9.92
N HIS A 82 -2.37 -15.38 11.10
CA HIS A 82 -0.93 -15.52 11.29
C HIS A 82 -0.45 -16.94 10.93
N ARG A 83 -1.30 -17.94 11.15
CA ARG A 83 -1.01 -19.35 10.85
C ARG A 83 -2.28 -20.08 10.40
N ALA A 84 -2.17 -20.93 9.40
CA ALA A 84 -3.20 -21.90 9.05
C ALA A 84 -2.57 -23.28 8.82
N TRP A 85 -2.91 -24.22 9.71
CA TRP A 85 -2.32 -25.54 9.82
C TRP A 85 -3.28 -26.61 9.30
N ASP A 86 -2.79 -27.44 8.37
CA ASP A 86 -3.44 -28.64 7.89
C ASP A 86 -3.14 -29.80 8.84
N LYS A 87 -4.15 -30.25 9.59
CA LYS A 87 -4.04 -31.35 10.56
C LYS A 87 -3.98 -32.72 9.88
N VAL A 88 -4.35 -32.82 8.61
CA VAL A 88 -4.33 -34.08 7.87
C VAL A 88 -2.92 -34.32 7.32
N MET A 89 -2.33 -33.32 6.67
CA MET A 89 -0.98 -33.42 6.12
C MET A 89 0.13 -33.02 7.10
N GLN A 90 -0.23 -32.48 8.28
CA GLN A 90 0.72 -32.01 9.30
C GLN A 90 1.70 -30.97 8.75
N ARG A 91 1.16 -29.91 8.12
CA ARG A 91 1.94 -28.80 7.56
C ARG A 91 1.18 -27.47 7.62
N ASP A 92 1.91 -26.38 7.51
CA ASP A 92 1.33 -25.04 7.34
C ASP A 92 1.00 -24.83 5.86
N PHE A 93 -0.29 -24.69 5.52
CA PHE A 93 -0.72 -24.42 4.13
C PHE A 93 -0.78 -22.92 3.82
N VAL A 94 -0.79 -22.08 4.86
CA VAL A 94 -0.43 -20.67 4.80
C VAL A 94 0.92 -20.53 5.50
N TYR A 95 1.89 -19.89 4.84
CA TYR A 95 3.26 -19.73 5.35
C TYR A 95 3.24 -19.12 6.75
N TYR A 96 3.81 -19.84 7.70
CA TYR A 96 3.92 -19.42 9.09
C TYR A 96 5.34 -18.90 9.35
N ASN A 97 5.42 -17.60 9.64
CA ASN A 97 6.66 -16.97 10.10
C ASN A 97 6.73 -17.08 11.62
N GLU A 98 7.73 -17.77 12.14
CA GLU A 98 7.88 -18.02 13.58
C GLU A 98 8.38 -16.78 14.34
N VAL A 99 8.81 -15.75 13.61
CA VAL A 99 9.26 -14.47 14.14
C VAL A 99 8.37 -13.33 13.62
N VAL A 100 8.05 -12.38 14.49
CA VAL A 100 7.46 -11.09 14.09
C VAL A 100 8.60 -10.15 13.73
N LYS A 101 8.98 -10.11 12.46
CA LYS A 101 10.10 -9.29 11.97
C LYS A 101 9.61 -8.21 11.01
N PRO A 102 9.35 -6.98 11.50
CA PRO A 102 8.91 -5.89 10.64
C PRO A 102 10.04 -5.41 9.72
N ALA A 103 9.70 -5.17 8.46
CA ALA A 103 10.48 -4.41 7.51
C ALA A 103 9.76 -3.13 7.10
N LEU A 104 10.48 -2.17 6.52
CA LEU A 104 9.95 -0.90 6.03
C LEU A 104 9.29 -1.07 4.65
N VAL A 105 8.19 -1.83 4.61
CA VAL A 105 7.40 -2.13 3.40
C VAL A 105 6.03 -1.45 3.46
N GLY A 106 5.38 -1.46 4.63
CA GLY A 106 4.01 -0.97 4.79
C GLY A 106 3.88 0.53 4.53
N LEU A 107 2.64 0.99 4.26
CA LEU A 107 2.41 2.40 3.90
C LEU A 107 2.94 3.38 4.98
N VAL A 108 2.80 3.02 6.25
CA VAL A 108 3.29 3.79 7.42
C VAL A 108 4.60 3.22 8.00
N GLY A 109 5.24 2.29 7.29
CA GLY A 109 6.53 1.67 7.62
C GLY A 109 6.43 0.19 7.99
N PRO A 110 6.21 -0.18 9.26
CA PRO A 110 6.29 -1.57 9.70
C PRO A 110 5.29 -2.48 9.00
N TRP A 111 5.81 -3.55 8.42
CA TRP A 111 5.04 -4.64 7.81
C TRP A 111 5.78 -5.96 8.03
N ILE A 112 5.04 -7.05 8.23
CA ILE A 112 5.61 -8.39 8.48
C ILE A 112 5.12 -9.37 7.42
N SER A 113 6.00 -10.30 7.03
CA SER A 113 5.67 -11.38 6.10
C SER A 113 4.91 -12.53 6.76
N GLY A 114 4.30 -13.36 5.93
CA GLY A 114 3.61 -14.57 6.34
C GLY A 114 2.15 -14.35 6.71
N GLY A 115 1.42 -15.46 6.83
CA GLY A 115 0.00 -15.43 7.10
C GLY A 115 -0.84 -15.00 5.90
N ILE A 116 -2.04 -14.45 6.18
CA ILE A 116 -2.88 -13.74 5.21
C ILE A 116 -3.06 -12.31 5.70
N GLU A 117 -2.48 -11.35 4.97
CA GLU A 117 -2.74 -9.92 5.14
C GLU A 117 -4.03 -9.52 4.40
N PHE A 118 -4.79 -8.58 4.96
CA PHE A 118 -5.96 -7.98 4.31
C PHE A 118 -5.68 -6.52 3.97
N ASN A 119 -5.44 -6.21 2.70
CA ASN A 119 -5.17 -4.87 2.20
C ASN A 119 -6.47 -4.13 1.96
N TRP A 120 -6.80 -3.19 2.85
CA TRP A 120 -7.93 -2.26 2.75
C TRP A 120 -7.68 -1.04 3.68
N PRO A 121 -8.35 0.11 3.50
CA PRO A 121 -9.07 0.50 2.29
C PRO A 121 -8.11 0.84 1.13
N GLN A 122 -6.80 0.69 1.34
CA GLN A 122 -5.73 0.86 0.37
C GLN A 122 -4.81 -0.37 0.42
N HIS A 123 -3.87 -0.45 -0.54
CA HIS A 123 -2.72 -1.34 -0.49
C HIS A 123 -1.99 -1.20 0.84
N HIS A 124 -1.17 -2.20 1.23
CA HIS A 124 -0.52 -2.36 2.54
C HIS A 124 -1.10 -1.44 3.59
N ARG A 125 -2.27 -1.86 4.08
CA ARG A 125 -3.17 -1.05 4.89
C ARG A 125 -2.41 -0.26 5.97
N PRO A 126 -2.82 0.99 6.27
CA PRO A 126 -2.08 1.83 7.22
C PRO A 126 -1.94 1.20 8.63
N THR A 127 -2.92 0.38 9.01
CA THR A 127 -3.02 -0.27 10.33
C THR A 127 -2.53 -1.72 10.31
N THR A 128 -1.74 -2.16 9.32
CA THR A 128 -1.34 -3.58 9.14
C THR A 128 -0.58 -4.16 10.35
N PHE A 129 0.09 -3.28 11.10
CA PHE A 129 0.87 -3.59 12.30
C PHE A 129 0.24 -3.02 13.59
N MET A 130 -1.05 -2.64 13.54
CA MET A 130 -1.80 -2.06 14.66
C MET A 130 -2.92 -2.97 15.14
N PRO A 131 -3.38 -2.84 16.40
CA PRO A 131 -4.46 -3.67 16.92
C PRO A 131 -5.83 -3.34 16.30
N VAL A 132 -6.62 -4.39 16.05
CA VAL A 132 -8.03 -4.32 15.62
C VAL A 132 -8.98 -4.83 16.72
N ASP A 133 -10.28 -4.58 16.58
CA ASP A 133 -11.29 -5.07 17.52
C ASP A 133 -11.69 -6.52 17.18
N VAL A 134 -12.12 -7.29 18.19
CA VAL A 134 -12.44 -8.72 18.04
C VAL A 134 -13.67 -9.15 18.82
N THR A 135 -14.53 -9.95 18.20
CA THR A 135 -15.67 -10.63 18.86
C THR A 135 -15.92 -12.01 18.29
N LEU A 136 -16.61 -12.87 19.05
CA LEU A 136 -16.82 -14.28 18.73
C LEU A 136 -18.32 -14.55 18.55
N LYS A 137 -18.67 -15.41 17.58
CA LYS A 137 -20.04 -15.83 17.31
C LYS A 137 -20.10 -17.35 17.12
N SER A 138 -21.02 -18.00 17.82
CA SER A 138 -21.40 -19.39 17.57
C SER A 138 -22.65 -19.43 16.68
N ASN A 139 -22.69 -20.37 15.73
CA ASN A 139 -23.80 -20.55 14.80
C ASN A 139 -24.57 -21.85 15.09
N ASP A 140 -25.83 -21.91 14.66
CA ASP A 140 -26.75 -23.02 14.94
C ASP A 140 -26.34 -24.35 14.30
N ASP A 141 -25.57 -24.30 13.20
CA ASP A 141 -25.03 -25.48 12.49
C ASP A 141 -23.74 -26.04 13.12
N GLY A 142 -23.32 -25.48 14.26
CA GLY A 142 -22.10 -25.84 14.96
C GLY A 142 -20.83 -25.18 14.41
N SER A 143 -20.94 -24.36 13.36
CA SER A 143 -19.84 -23.50 12.91
C SER A 143 -19.56 -22.38 13.91
N GLN A 144 -18.35 -21.84 13.86
CA GLN A 144 -17.94 -20.72 14.70
C GLN A 144 -17.31 -19.65 13.83
N THR A 145 -17.60 -18.39 14.14
CA THR A 145 -17.07 -17.22 13.45
C THR A 145 -16.32 -16.31 14.42
N VAL A 146 -15.08 -15.95 14.08
CA VAL A 146 -14.36 -14.84 14.73
C VAL A 146 -14.52 -13.61 13.86
N TRP A 147 -15.00 -12.50 14.41
CA TRP A 147 -15.08 -11.22 13.71
C TRP A 147 -13.95 -10.30 14.15
N LEU A 148 -13.22 -9.76 13.18
CA LEU A 148 -12.20 -8.74 13.36
C LEU A 148 -12.60 -7.46 12.62
N GLY A 149 -12.27 -6.28 13.13
CA GLY A 149 -12.62 -5.05 12.40
C GLY A 149 -12.14 -3.76 13.03
N GLU A 150 -12.31 -2.68 12.29
CA GLU A 150 -11.93 -1.34 12.69
C GLU A 150 -12.60 -0.26 11.85
N VAL A 151 -12.50 0.98 12.32
CA VAL A 151 -12.73 2.19 11.51
C VAL A 151 -11.38 2.77 11.11
N GLU A 152 -11.21 3.07 9.83
CA GLU A 152 -10.02 3.66 9.25
C GLU A 152 -10.23 5.17 8.93
N PRO A 153 -9.69 6.09 9.76
CA PRO A 153 -9.63 7.54 9.55
C PRO A 153 -9.18 8.06 8.19
N MET A 154 -8.32 7.40 7.41
CA MET A 154 -7.82 7.94 6.14
C MET A 154 -8.96 8.26 5.16
N ARG A 155 -10.03 7.45 5.19
CA ARG A 155 -11.26 7.68 4.42
C ARG A 155 -12.53 7.71 5.25
N GLY A 156 -12.42 7.41 6.55
CA GLY A 156 -13.55 7.25 7.44
C GLY A 156 -14.42 6.07 7.02
N LEU A 157 -13.81 4.94 6.66
CA LEU A 157 -14.52 3.69 6.31
C LEU A 157 -14.45 2.71 7.48
N GLN A 158 -15.42 1.80 7.57
CA GLN A 158 -15.40 0.72 8.55
C GLN A 158 -15.29 -0.64 7.83
N VAL A 159 -14.55 -1.58 8.42
CA VAL A 159 -14.54 -2.97 8.01
C VAL A 159 -14.99 -3.90 9.13
N MET A 160 -15.63 -5.01 8.77
CA MET A 160 -15.72 -6.21 9.57
C MET A 160 -15.33 -7.42 8.71
N THR A 161 -14.45 -8.26 9.22
CA THR A 161 -13.97 -9.48 8.56
C THR A 161 -14.29 -10.68 9.46
N GLY A 162 -15.18 -11.54 9.00
CA GLY A 162 -15.61 -12.75 9.70
C GLY A 162 -14.87 -13.99 9.20
N PHE A 163 -14.25 -14.74 10.10
CA PHE A 163 -13.52 -15.99 9.82
C PHE A 163 -14.32 -17.17 10.35
N THR A 164 -14.89 -17.97 9.45
CA THR A 164 -15.78 -19.09 9.80
C THR A 164 -15.13 -20.43 9.50
N LEU A 165 -15.17 -21.33 10.49
CA LEU A 165 -14.91 -22.76 10.30
C LEU A 165 -16.19 -23.56 10.48
N TYR A 166 -16.36 -24.59 9.65
CA TYR A 166 -17.47 -25.54 9.73
C TYR A 166 -17.02 -26.88 10.32
N PRO A 167 -17.88 -27.62 11.05
CA PRO A 167 -17.52 -28.94 11.56
C PRO A 167 -17.08 -29.93 10.48
N HIS A 168 -17.68 -29.84 9.30
CA HIS A 168 -17.61 -30.87 8.25
C HIS A 168 -16.84 -30.42 7.00
N LYS A 169 -16.11 -29.29 7.03
CA LYS A 169 -15.36 -28.78 5.86
C LYS A 169 -13.90 -28.50 6.20
N ALA A 170 -13.01 -28.78 5.26
CA ALA A 170 -11.58 -28.43 5.35
C ALA A 170 -11.31 -27.08 4.66
N LEU A 171 -11.97 -26.00 5.09
CA LEU A 171 -11.79 -24.65 4.54
C LEU A 171 -12.00 -23.56 5.59
N ILE A 172 -11.41 -22.39 5.35
CA ILE A 172 -11.66 -21.13 6.05
C ILE A 172 -12.54 -20.27 5.15
N GLU A 173 -13.74 -19.93 5.60
CA GLU A 173 -14.56 -18.92 4.94
C GLU A 173 -14.24 -17.54 5.55
N ILE A 174 -14.04 -16.54 4.68
CA ILE A 174 -13.78 -15.15 5.05
C ILE A 174 -14.89 -14.29 4.46
N THR A 175 -15.72 -13.72 5.32
CA THR A 175 -16.75 -12.72 4.95
C THR A 175 -16.23 -11.33 5.21
N GLY A 176 -16.02 -10.52 4.17
CA GLY A 176 -15.69 -9.11 4.29
C GLY A 176 -16.92 -8.22 4.20
N LYS A 177 -17.03 -7.23 5.09
CA LYS A 177 -18.07 -6.20 5.09
C LYS A 177 -17.41 -4.83 5.19
N VAL A 178 -17.49 -4.02 4.13
CA VAL A 178 -16.96 -2.65 4.09
C VAL A 178 -18.13 -1.68 4.09
N PHE A 179 -18.17 -0.76 5.05
CA PHE A 179 -19.24 0.22 5.23
C PHE A 179 -18.72 1.65 5.11
N ASN A 180 -19.46 2.49 4.37
CA ASN A 180 -19.19 3.91 4.25
C ASN A 180 -20.11 4.76 5.14
N PRO A 181 -19.68 5.18 6.34
CA PRO A 181 -20.49 6.04 7.22
C PRO A 181 -20.56 7.51 6.77
N ASN A 182 -19.93 7.91 5.67
CA ASN A 182 -19.85 9.31 5.25
C ASN A 182 -21.07 9.72 4.42
N ALA A 183 -21.37 11.03 4.44
CA ALA A 183 -22.42 11.64 3.60
C ALA A 183 -22.02 11.76 2.10
N THR A 184 -20.79 11.37 1.74
CA THR A 184 -20.25 11.45 0.38
C THR A 184 -19.61 10.10 -0.02
N PRO A 185 -19.57 9.78 -1.33
CA PRO A 185 -18.98 8.53 -1.79
C PRO A 185 -17.48 8.46 -1.43
N ARG A 186 -16.97 7.24 -1.28
CA ARG A 186 -15.56 6.94 -1.02
C ARG A 186 -15.10 5.85 -1.99
N HIS A 187 -13.79 5.74 -2.12
CA HIS A 187 -13.14 4.66 -2.86
C HIS A 187 -12.40 3.74 -1.87
N PHE A 188 -12.38 2.46 -2.18
CA PHE A 188 -11.61 1.48 -1.42
C PHE A 188 -11.11 0.39 -2.36
N LEU A 189 -10.10 -0.32 -1.89
CA LEU A 189 -9.58 -1.52 -2.51
C LEU A 189 -9.60 -2.64 -1.45
N TRP A 190 -9.78 -3.87 -1.90
CA TRP A 190 -9.64 -5.07 -1.09
C TRP A 190 -8.77 -6.11 -1.80
N TRP A 191 -7.71 -6.54 -1.13
CA TRP A 191 -6.97 -7.76 -1.48
C TRP A 191 -6.69 -8.60 -0.24
N ALA A 192 -6.90 -9.91 -0.34
CA ALA A 192 -6.37 -10.86 0.63
C ALA A 192 -5.08 -11.46 0.08
N ASN A 193 -4.00 -11.40 0.86
CA ASN A 193 -2.63 -11.72 0.45
C ASN A 193 -2.11 -12.93 1.24
N PRO A 194 -2.55 -14.16 0.91
CA PRO A 194 -1.97 -15.35 1.52
C PRO A 194 -0.52 -15.52 1.08
N ALA A 195 0.36 -15.59 2.07
CA ALA A 195 1.72 -16.08 1.89
C ALA A 195 1.70 -17.60 1.83
N VAL A 196 2.40 -18.17 0.86
CA VAL A 196 2.63 -19.61 0.69
C VAL A 196 4.12 -19.85 0.59
N LYS A 197 4.56 -21.06 0.95
CA LYS A 197 5.98 -21.41 0.93
C LYS A 197 6.55 -21.29 -0.49
N GLY A 198 7.64 -20.52 -0.62
CA GLY A 198 8.38 -20.35 -1.86
C GLY A 198 9.43 -21.45 -2.05
N GLY A 199 10.48 -21.14 -2.82
CA GLY A 199 11.58 -22.07 -3.09
C GLY A 199 11.37 -22.94 -4.33
N ASP A 200 12.35 -23.79 -4.64
CA ASP A 200 12.45 -24.50 -5.93
C ASP A 200 11.25 -25.43 -6.23
N ASP A 201 10.61 -25.93 -5.18
CA ASP A 201 9.45 -26.82 -5.25
C ASP A 201 8.12 -26.08 -5.37
N HIS A 202 8.10 -24.74 -5.36
CA HIS A 202 6.88 -23.97 -5.51
C HIS A 202 6.43 -23.89 -6.99
N GLN A 203 5.13 -23.99 -7.18
CA GLN A 203 4.45 -23.70 -8.44
C GLN A 203 3.09 -23.03 -8.21
N SER A 204 2.81 -21.93 -8.91
CA SER A 204 1.48 -21.33 -8.91
C SER A 204 0.51 -22.10 -9.81
N VAL A 205 -0.75 -22.12 -9.38
CA VAL A 205 -1.82 -22.87 -10.03
C VAL A 205 -2.92 -21.88 -10.41
N PHE A 206 -2.77 -21.27 -11.58
CA PHE A 206 -3.81 -20.43 -12.16
C PHE A 206 -4.80 -21.32 -12.94
N PRO A 207 -6.06 -20.86 -13.10
CA PRO A 207 -7.01 -21.55 -13.95
C PRO A 207 -6.48 -21.80 -15.37
N PRO A 208 -6.90 -22.91 -16.01
CA PRO A 208 -6.38 -23.28 -17.34
C PRO A 208 -6.68 -22.26 -18.45
N ASP A 209 -7.65 -21.37 -18.27
CA ASP A 209 -8.02 -20.33 -19.24
C ASP A 209 -7.19 -19.03 -19.11
N VAL A 210 -6.32 -18.94 -18.10
CA VAL A 210 -5.37 -17.83 -17.97
C VAL A 210 -4.22 -18.02 -18.95
N THR A 211 -4.24 -17.25 -20.03
CA THR A 211 -3.24 -17.28 -21.11
C THR A 211 -2.30 -16.07 -21.12
N ALA A 212 -2.64 -15.02 -20.36
CA ALA A 212 -1.86 -13.81 -20.22
C ALA A 212 -1.89 -13.28 -18.78
N VAL A 213 -0.80 -12.63 -18.40
CA VAL A 213 -0.64 -11.96 -17.11
C VAL A 213 -0.10 -10.54 -17.31
N PHE A 214 -0.55 -9.64 -16.45
CA PHE A 214 -0.15 -8.23 -16.42
C PHE A 214 0.77 -7.90 -15.25
N ASP A 215 1.47 -6.80 -15.43
CA ASP A 215 2.09 -6.04 -14.35
C ASP A 215 1.10 -5.05 -13.68
N HIS A 216 1.53 -4.41 -12.60
CA HIS A 216 0.87 -3.29 -11.93
C HIS A 216 0.45 -2.21 -12.93
N GLY A 217 -0.79 -1.74 -12.78
CA GLY A 217 -1.40 -0.75 -13.66
C GLY A 217 -1.54 -1.21 -15.11
N LYS A 218 -1.44 -2.52 -15.39
CA LYS A 218 -1.46 -3.10 -16.75
C LYS A 218 -0.38 -2.48 -17.66
N ARG A 219 0.77 -2.09 -17.08
CA ARG A 219 1.85 -1.38 -17.82
C ARG A 219 2.66 -2.27 -18.77
N ASP A 220 2.66 -3.58 -18.52
CA ASP A 220 3.35 -4.59 -19.33
C ASP A 220 2.58 -5.92 -19.25
N VAL A 221 2.79 -6.80 -20.23
CA VAL A 221 2.04 -8.04 -20.42
C VAL A 221 2.98 -9.19 -20.81
N SER A 222 2.68 -10.40 -20.32
CA SER A 222 3.38 -11.63 -20.70
C SER A 222 2.40 -12.78 -20.90
N SER A 223 2.76 -13.76 -21.73
CA SER A 223 2.02 -15.02 -21.84
C SER A 223 2.23 -15.88 -20.60
N PHE A 224 1.20 -16.63 -20.23
CA PHE A 224 1.21 -17.52 -19.06
C PHE A 224 0.70 -18.92 -19.44
N PRO A 225 1.25 -20.02 -18.85
CA PRO A 225 2.37 -20.06 -17.90
C PRO A 225 3.75 -19.95 -18.55
N ILE A 226 3.83 -20.12 -19.88
CA ILE A 226 5.08 -20.01 -20.61
C ILE A 226 5.26 -18.58 -21.10
N ALA A 227 6.21 -17.86 -20.53
CA ALA A 227 6.58 -16.51 -20.95
C ALA A 227 7.50 -16.56 -22.18
N HIS A 228 7.33 -15.57 -23.05
CA HIS A 228 8.19 -15.30 -24.20
C HIS A 228 8.56 -13.81 -24.23
N GLY A 229 9.68 -13.47 -24.86
CA GLY A 229 10.14 -12.08 -24.99
C GLY A 229 10.75 -11.55 -23.68
N THR A 230 10.58 -10.26 -23.41
CA THR A 230 11.14 -9.62 -22.22
C THR A 230 10.02 -9.17 -21.30
N TYR A 231 10.13 -9.48 -20.01
CA TYR A 231 9.20 -9.03 -18.97
C TYR A 231 10.01 -8.71 -17.72
N TYR A 232 9.75 -7.57 -17.07
CA TYR A 232 10.55 -7.11 -15.91
C TYR A 232 12.07 -7.04 -16.18
N LYS A 233 12.45 -6.67 -17.41
CA LYS A 233 13.86 -6.64 -17.87
C LYS A 233 14.56 -8.02 -17.84
N VAL A 234 13.82 -9.11 -17.75
CA VAL A 234 14.32 -10.48 -17.85
C VAL A 234 13.99 -11.05 -19.23
N ASP A 235 14.95 -11.69 -19.88
CA ASP A 235 14.76 -12.38 -21.16
C ASP A 235 14.18 -13.78 -20.95
N TYR A 236 12.93 -13.97 -21.40
CA TYR A 236 12.20 -15.24 -21.43
C TYR A 236 12.01 -15.77 -22.86
N SER A 237 12.75 -15.26 -23.86
CA SER A 237 12.63 -15.65 -25.27
C SER A 237 12.74 -17.16 -25.54
N ALA A 238 13.43 -17.90 -24.66
CA ALA A 238 13.57 -19.35 -24.72
C ALA A 238 12.27 -20.14 -24.42
N GLY A 239 11.20 -19.46 -23.96
CA GLY A 239 9.99 -20.13 -23.50
C GLY A 239 10.19 -20.66 -22.09
N VAL A 240 9.92 -19.84 -21.08
CA VAL A 240 10.19 -20.15 -19.68
C VAL A 240 8.88 -20.27 -18.90
N ASP A 241 8.73 -21.36 -18.15
CA ASP A 241 7.59 -21.56 -17.26
C ASP A 241 7.71 -20.63 -16.04
N ILE A 242 7.01 -19.50 -16.08
CA ILE A 242 6.96 -18.49 -15.01
C ILE A 242 5.95 -18.84 -13.92
N SER A 243 5.29 -20.01 -13.98
CA SER A 243 4.56 -20.55 -12.82
C SER A 243 5.49 -21.10 -11.74
N ARG A 244 6.77 -21.35 -12.06
CA ARG A 244 7.79 -21.92 -11.17
C ARG A 244 8.66 -20.84 -10.53
N TYR A 245 8.73 -20.82 -9.20
CA TYR A 245 9.57 -19.85 -8.45
C TYR A 245 11.03 -19.81 -8.92
N LYS A 246 11.65 -20.98 -9.10
CA LYS A 246 13.05 -21.12 -9.53
C LYS A 246 13.38 -20.51 -10.90
N ASN A 247 12.38 -20.09 -11.66
CA ASN A 247 12.53 -19.45 -12.96
C ASN A 247 12.34 -17.91 -12.89
N ILE A 248 12.08 -17.34 -11.72
CA ILE A 248 11.78 -15.92 -11.50
C ILE A 248 12.95 -15.25 -10.75
N PRO A 249 13.93 -14.64 -11.43
CA PRO A 249 15.17 -14.17 -10.79
C PRO A 249 15.04 -12.83 -10.06
N VAL A 250 13.99 -12.06 -10.33
CA VAL A 250 13.80 -10.68 -9.84
C VAL A 250 12.40 -10.50 -9.23
N PRO A 251 12.18 -9.46 -8.40
CA PRO A 251 10.85 -9.15 -7.89
C PRO A 251 9.86 -8.96 -9.02
N THR A 252 8.78 -9.75 -9.04
CA THR A 252 7.86 -9.78 -10.17
C THR A 252 6.41 -9.99 -9.71
N SER A 253 5.49 -9.27 -10.35
CA SER A 253 4.04 -9.51 -10.26
C SER A 253 3.47 -10.14 -11.52
N TYR A 254 2.53 -11.05 -11.33
CA TYR A 254 1.72 -11.67 -12.38
C TYR A 254 0.25 -11.62 -11.99
N MET A 255 -0.51 -10.70 -12.58
CA MET A 255 -1.97 -10.58 -12.41
C MET A 255 -2.64 -11.24 -13.61
N ALA A 256 -3.58 -12.17 -13.40
CA ALA A 256 -4.34 -12.76 -14.51
C ALA A 256 -5.09 -11.67 -15.29
N ASP A 257 -5.07 -11.73 -16.63
CA ASP A 257 -5.89 -10.87 -17.49
C ASP A 257 -7.39 -11.11 -17.25
N LYS A 258 -7.80 -12.38 -17.34
CA LYS A 258 -9.17 -12.83 -17.11
C LYS A 258 -9.22 -14.31 -16.79
N SER A 259 -10.31 -14.74 -16.16
CA SER A 259 -10.64 -16.15 -16.00
C SER A 259 -12.12 -16.31 -15.63
N ASP A 260 -12.79 -17.29 -16.24
CA ASP A 260 -14.17 -17.70 -15.96
C ASP A 260 -14.25 -18.67 -14.76
N TYR A 261 -13.12 -18.96 -14.12
CA TYR A 261 -13.03 -19.88 -12.98
C TYR A 261 -12.96 -19.14 -11.64
N ASP A 262 -13.54 -19.77 -10.63
CA ASP A 262 -13.66 -19.24 -9.26
C ASP A 262 -12.42 -19.51 -8.38
N PHE A 263 -11.34 -20.07 -8.92
CA PHE A 263 -10.19 -20.50 -8.12
C PHE A 263 -8.85 -19.92 -8.56
N VAL A 264 -7.90 -19.89 -7.62
CA VAL A 264 -6.47 -19.73 -7.88
C VAL A 264 -5.71 -20.43 -6.76
N GLY A 265 -4.52 -20.97 -7.03
CA GLY A 265 -3.80 -21.80 -6.08
C GLY A 265 -2.29 -21.68 -6.13
N ALA A 266 -1.67 -22.40 -5.20
CA ALA A 266 -0.24 -22.66 -5.16
C ALA A 266 -0.02 -24.11 -4.73
N TRP A 267 1.01 -24.73 -5.30
CA TRP A 267 1.40 -26.11 -5.05
C TRP A 267 2.87 -26.19 -4.67
N HIS A 268 3.19 -26.96 -3.63
CA HIS A 268 4.56 -27.26 -3.23
C HIS A 268 4.86 -28.74 -3.48
N HIS A 269 5.70 -29.02 -4.48
CA HIS A 269 6.02 -30.36 -4.95
C HIS A 269 6.63 -31.25 -3.86
N GLY A 270 7.53 -30.71 -3.04
CA GLY A 270 8.18 -31.44 -1.94
C GLY A 270 7.26 -31.73 -0.75
N GLU A 271 6.16 -30.99 -0.59
CA GLU A 271 5.19 -31.20 0.51
C GLU A 271 3.99 -32.04 0.06
N ASN A 272 3.86 -32.27 -1.25
CA ASN A 272 2.70 -32.89 -1.88
C ASN A 272 1.37 -32.23 -1.44
N GLY A 273 1.40 -30.90 -1.32
CA GLY A 273 0.30 -30.10 -0.82
C GLY A 273 0.38 -28.65 -1.26
N GLY A 274 -0.75 -27.95 -1.17
CA GLY A 274 -0.89 -26.57 -1.59
C GLY A 274 -1.97 -25.80 -0.84
N LEU A 275 -2.25 -24.59 -1.33
CA LEU A 275 -3.34 -23.73 -0.92
C LEU A 275 -4.20 -23.42 -2.15
N LEU A 276 -5.52 -23.44 -1.98
CA LEU A 276 -6.47 -22.88 -2.94
C LEU A 276 -7.23 -21.72 -2.32
N HIS A 277 -7.47 -20.70 -3.13
CA HIS A 277 -8.52 -19.72 -2.94
C HIS A 277 -9.70 -20.06 -3.84
N VAL A 278 -10.93 -19.95 -3.32
CA VAL A 278 -12.18 -20.12 -4.07
C VAL A 278 -13.16 -18.98 -3.74
N ALA A 279 -13.59 -18.23 -4.75
CA ALA A 279 -14.61 -17.19 -4.66
C ALA A 279 -15.26 -16.92 -6.04
N ASP A 280 -16.51 -16.46 -6.05
CA ASP A 280 -17.21 -16.07 -7.29
C ASP A 280 -16.40 -15.02 -8.06
N HIS A 281 -15.95 -15.35 -9.26
CA HIS A 281 -15.12 -14.47 -10.09
C HIS A 281 -15.81 -13.17 -10.51
N HIS A 282 -17.14 -13.06 -10.41
CA HIS A 282 -17.84 -11.78 -10.63
C HIS A 282 -17.65 -10.79 -9.47
N VAL A 283 -17.32 -11.30 -8.28
CA VAL A 283 -17.06 -10.50 -7.08
C VAL A 283 -15.56 -10.42 -6.80
N SER A 284 -14.84 -11.53 -6.96
CA SER A 284 -13.39 -11.66 -6.72
C SER A 284 -12.63 -12.04 -8.00
N PRO A 285 -12.58 -11.16 -9.03
CA PRO A 285 -11.94 -11.48 -10.29
C PRO A 285 -10.40 -11.53 -10.17
N GLY A 286 -9.82 -10.75 -9.25
CA GLY A 286 -8.38 -10.58 -9.14
C GLY A 286 -7.66 -11.84 -8.68
N LYS A 287 -6.72 -12.31 -9.51
CA LYS A 287 -5.85 -13.46 -9.25
C LYS A 287 -4.41 -13.03 -9.51
N LYS A 288 -3.59 -12.93 -8.46
CA LYS A 288 -2.23 -12.40 -8.56
C LYS A 288 -1.23 -13.29 -7.85
N GLN A 289 -0.07 -13.46 -8.46
CA GLN A 289 1.14 -13.96 -7.80
C GLN A 289 2.14 -12.80 -7.68
N TRP A 290 2.80 -12.69 -6.53
CA TRP A 290 3.98 -11.85 -6.38
C TRP A 290 5.09 -12.57 -5.62
N SER A 291 6.34 -12.31 -6.00
CA SER A 291 7.53 -12.86 -5.36
C SER A 291 8.67 -11.85 -5.42
N TRP A 292 9.56 -11.88 -4.43
CA TRP A 292 10.86 -11.19 -4.47
C TRP A 292 11.85 -11.77 -5.49
N GLY A 293 11.56 -12.93 -6.05
CA GLY A 293 12.45 -13.68 -6.94
C GLY A 293 13.56 -14.42 -6.19
N TYR A 294 14.20 -15.40 -6.85
CA TYR A 294 15.21 -16.25 -6.22
C TYR A 294 16.64 -15.66 -6.20
N GLY A 295 16.85 -14.53 -6.88
CA GLY A 295 18.15 -13.85 -6.95
C GLY A 295 18.62 -13.27 -5.61
N ASP A 296 19.85 -12.75 -5.58
CA ASP A 296 20.47 -12.19 -4.36
C ASP A 296 19.61 -11.07 -3.72
N PHE A 297 19.01 -10.21 -4.56
CA PHE A 297 18.03 -9.22 -4.11
C PHE A 297 16.88 -9.84 -3.31
N GLY A 298 16.25 -10.91 -3.82
CA GLY A 298 15.12 -11.54 -3.12
C GLY A 298 15.54 -12.28 -1.86
N GLN A 299 16.72 -12.92 -1.87
CA GLN A 299 17.29 -13.53 -0.68
C GLN A 299 17.62 -12.51 0.42
N ALA A 300 17.95 -11.27 0.07
CA ALA A 300 18.13 -10.20 1.05
C ALA A 300 16.81 -9.81 1.72
N TRP A 301 15.73 -9.70 0.94
CA TRP A 301 14.40 -9.46 1.46
C TRP A 301 13.89 -10.61 2.33
N ASP A 302 14.17 -11.87 1.99
CA ASP A 302 13.88 -13.01 2.85
C ASP A 302 14.52 -12.85 4.24
N ARG A 303 15.81 -12.46 4.29
CA ARG A 303 16.52 -12.20 5.55
C ARG A 303 15.98 -11.00 6.33
N ASN A 304 15.47 -9.99 5.63
CA ASN A 304 14.84 -8.83 6.28
C ASN A 304 13.48 -9.19 6.91
N LEU A 305 12.80 -10.21 6.40
CA LEU A 305 11.42 -10.55 6.75
C LEU A 305 11.27 -11.78 7.64
N THR A 306 12.26 -12.68 7.68
CA THR A 306 12.29 -13.81 8.61
C THR A 306 13.71 -14.07 9.11
N ASP A 307 13.84 -14.87 10.17
CA ASP A 307 15.13 -15.34 10.68
C ASP A 307 15.50 -16.68 10.01
N GLU A 308 14.58 -17.65 9.94
CA GLU A 308 14.90 -19.04 9.55
C GLU A 308 13.84 -19.71 8.64
N ASN A 309 12.67 -19.11 8.38
CA ASN A 309 11.57 -19.80 7.70
C ASN A 309 11.70 -19.89 6.16
N GLY A 310 12.72 -19.24 5.56
CA GLY A 310 12.99 -19.28 4.13
C GLY A 310 12.02 -18.45 3.27
N PRO A 311 12.08 -18.58 1.94
CA PRO A 311 11.31 -17.75 1.02
C PRO A 311 9.81 -18.01 1.08
N TYR A 312 9.03 -16.98 0.75
CA TYR A 312 7.60 -17.07 0.54
C TYR A 312 7.20 -16.40 -0.79
N ILE A 313 5.97 -16.68 -1.22
CA ILE A 313 5.31 -16.05 -2.37
C ILE A 313 3.93 -15.61 -1.90
N GLU A 314 3.42 -14.52 -2.46
CA GLU A 314 2.09 -14.02 -2.19
C GLU A 314 1.14 -14.42 -3.31
N LEU A 315 0.06 -15.14 -2.96
CA LEU A 315 -1.02 -15.50 -3.88
C LEU A 315 -2.23 -14.58 -3.64
N MET A 316 -2.13 -13.32 -4.06
CA MET A 316 -3.10 -12.29 -3.73
C MET A 316 -4.40 -12.43 -4.52
N THR A 317 -5.52 -12.10 -3.86
CA THR A 317 -6.89 -12.27 -4.40
C THR A 317 -7.72 -11.01 -4.20
N GLY A 318 -8.22 -10.42 -5.29
CA GLY A 318 -8.79 -9.08 -5.33
C GLY A 318 -10.30 -9.07 -5.49
N VAL A 319 -11.00 -8.22 -4.72
CA VAL A 319 -12.48 -8.11 -4.72
C VAL A 319 -12.94 -6.79 -5.32
N PHE A 320 -13.84 -6.87 -6.31
CA PHE A 320 -14.28 -5.79 -7.20
C PHE A 320 -13.13 -5.17 -8.02
N THR A 321 -12.06 -5.93 -8.23
CA THR A 321 -10.81 -5.48 -8.85
C THR A 321 -10.02 -6.66 -9.42
N ASP A 322 -9.42 -6.48 -10.62
CA ASP A 322 -8.59 -7.49 -11.29
C ASP A 322 -7.08 -7.17 -11.24
N ASN A 323 -6.68 -5.89 -11.07
CA ASN A 323 -5.27 -5.47 -11.03
C ASN A 323 -4.98 -4.52 -9.82
N GLN A 324 -3.76 -3.99 -9.74
CA GLN A 324 -3.32 -3.04 -8.72
C GLN A 324 -2.53 -1.90 -9.37
N PRO A 325 -2.83 -0.62 -9.05
CA PRO A 325 -3.95 -0.18 -8.22
C PRO A 325 -5.27 -0.24 -8.99
N ASP A 326 -6.27 -0.93 -8.45
CA ASP A 326 -7.65 -0.82 -8.94
C ASP A 326 -8.61 -0.72 -7.75
N PHE A 327 -9.15 0.48 -7.55
CA PHE A 327 -10.11 0.80 -6.49
C PHE A 327 -11.53 0.77 -7.04
N THR A 328 -12.52 0.57 -6.16
CA THR A 328 -13.94 0.69 -6.50
C THR A 328 -14.64 1.73 -5.62
N TRP A 329 -15.84 2.14 -6.02
CA TRP A 329 -16.66 3.12 -5.31
C TRP A 329 -17.62 2.48 -4.30
N ILE A 330 -17.82 3.16 -3.18
CA ILE A 330 -18.86 2.87 -2.18
C ILE A 330 -19.64 4.16 -1.88
N ALA A 331 -20.96 4.12 -2.09
CA ALA A 331 -21.87 5.25 -1.95
C ALA A 331 -22.07 5.65 -0.47
N PRO A 332 -22.65 6.83 -0.17
CA PRO A 332 -22.99 7.21 1.19
C PRO A 332 -23.85 6.16 1.88
N PHE A 333 -23.43 5.71 3.06
CA PHE A 333 -24.12 4.70 3.87
C PHE A 333 -24.31 3.31 3.22
N GLU A 334 -23.63 3.04 2.10
CA GLU A 334 -23.62 1.72 1.47
C GLU A 334 -22.72 0.75 2.24
N GLU A 335 -23.10 -0.54 2.25
CA GLU A 335 -22.24 -1.66 2.60
C GLU A 335 -21.94 -2.48 1.33
N LYS A 336 -20.68 -2.93 1.21
CA LYS A 336 -20.32 -4.03 0.30
C LYS A 336 -19.95 -5.28 1.11
N VAL A 337 -20.52 -6.41 0.71
CA VAL A 337 -20.31 -7.72 1.31
C VAL A 337 -19.79 -8.69 0.26
N PHE A 338 -18.81 -9.50 0.63
CA PHE A 338 -18.24 -10.53 -0.23
C PHE A 338 -17.67 -11.69 0.61
N VAL A 339 -17.47 -12.83 -0.04
CA VAL A 339 -16.96 -14.05 0.59
C VAL A 339 -15.78 -14.58 -0.19
N GLN A 340 -14.73 -14.98 0.52
CA GLN A 340 -13.56 -15.68 -0.01
C GLN A 340 -13.30 -16.94 0.80
N ASN A 341 -12.86 -18.02 0.16
CA ASN A 341 -12.54 -19.27 0.85
C ASN A 341 -11.08 -19.62 0.64
N PHE A 342 -10.38 -20.02 1.71
CA PHE A 342 -9.00 -20.50 1.66
C PHE A 342 -8.93 -21.92 2.22
N LEU A 343 -8.31 -22.84 1.50
CA LEU A 343 -8.31 -24.25 1.86
C LEU A 343 -6.99 -24.95 1.51
N PRO A 344 -6.54 -25.91 2.34
CA PRO A 344 -5.47 -26.80 1.96
C PRO A 344 -5.96 -27.80 0.91
N TYR A 345 -5.05 -28.28 0.09
CA TYR A 345 -5.28 -29.49 -0.70
C TYR A 345 -4.01 -30.31 -0.82
N SER A 346 -4.13 -31.58 -1.16
CA SER A 346 -3.00 -32.51 -1.26
C SER A 346 -3.18 -33.55 -2.36
N HIS A 347 -2.07 -34.21 -2.70
CA HIS A 347 -1.95 -35.31 -3.66
C HIS A 347 -2.23 -35.01 -5.14
N LEU A 348 -3.08 -34.04 -5.50
CA LEU A 348 -3.50 -33.82 -6.90
C LEU A 348 -2.44 -33.14 -7.79
N GLY A 349 -1.47 -32.40 -7.23
CA GLY A 349 -0.56 -31.58 -8.04
C GLY A 349 -1.23 -30.29 -8.54
N THR A 350 -0.92 -29.89 -9.77
CA THR A 350 -1.71 -28.89 -10.49
C THR A 350 -3.11 -29.45 -10.82
N LEU A 351 -4.12 -28.58 -10.80
CA LEU A 351 -5.53 -28.94 -11.00
C LEU A 351 -6.23 -27.95 -11.93
N GLN A 352 -7.42 -28.31 -12.39
CA GLN A 352 -8.10 -27.60 -13.48
C GLN A 352 -9.37 -26.88 -13.05
N ASN A 353 -10.03 -27.29 -11.96
CA ASN A 353 -11.14 -26.56 -11.36
C ASN A 353 -11.29 -26.87 -9.86
N ALA A 354 -11.85 -25.94 -9.08
CA ALA A 354 -12.14 -26.13 -7.66
C ALA A 354 -13.40 -25.36 -7.23
N SER A 355 -14.10 -25.90 -6.23
CA SER A 355 -15.22 -25.26 -5.51
C SER A 355 -15.04 -25.42 -4.01
N THR A 356 -16.00 -24.94 -3.21
CA THR A 356 -16.02 -25.18 -1.76
C THR A 356 -16.36 -26.62 -1.37
N GLU A 357 -16.66 -27.49 -2.34
CA GLU A 357 -17.00 -28.91 -2.10
C GLU A 357 -15.93 -29.88 -2.59
N ALA A 358 -15.36 -29.63 -3.76
CA ALA A 358 -14.37 -30.53 -4.39
C ALA A 358 -13.35 -29.76 -5.26
N ALA A 359 -12.23 -30.39 -5.56
CA ALA A 359 -11.32 -29.97 -6.63
C ALA A 359 -11.12 -31.10 -7.64
N ILE A 360 -10.98 -30.76 -8.92
CA ILE A 360 -10.91 -31.68 -10.06
C ILE A 360 -9.56 -31.58 -10.77
N LYS A 361 -8.99 -32.75 -11.08
CA LYS A 361 -7.88 -32.93 -12.00
C LYS A 361 -8.32 -33.67 -13.26
N LEU A 362 -7.95 -33.14 -14.42
CA LEU A 362 -8.03 -33.78 -15.73
C LEU A 362 -6.84 -33.28 -16.56
N GLU A 363 -5.83 -34.12 -16.73
CA GLU A 363 -4.58 -33.76 -17.39
C GLU A 363 -4.10 -34.89 -18.30
N ARG A 364 -3.71 -34.56 -19.53
CA ARG A 364 -3.05 -35.49 -20.44
C ARG A 364 -1.55 -35.34 -20.32
N HIS A 365 -0.85 -36.45 -20.11
CA HIS A 365 0.59 -36.46 -20.05
C HIS A 365 1.14 -37.79 -20.57
N ASN A 366 2.06 -37.73 -21.54
CA ASN A 366 2.74 -38.91 -22.11
C ASN A 366 1.81 -40.06 -22.55
N GLY A 367 0.67 -39.76 -23.18
CA GLY A 367 -0.29 -40.77 -23.63
C GLY A 367 -1.11 -41.40 -22.49
N GLN A 368 -1.15 -40.76 -21.32
CA GLN A 368 -1.98 -41.13 -20.19
C GLN A 368 -2.91 -39.97 -19.82
N LEU A 369 -4.10 -40.30 -19.36
CA LEU A 369 -5.07 -39.37 -18.83
C LEU A 369 -5.11 -39.52 -17.30
N HIS A 370 -4.66 -38.49 -16.59
CA HIS A 370 -4.69 -38.42 -15.14
C HIS A 370 -5.97 -37.71 -14.70
N ILE A 371 -6.82 -38.43 -13.97
CA ILE A 371 -8.07 -37.91 -13.40
C ILE A 371 -8.02 -37.98 -11.88
N GLY A 372 -8.62 -37.00 -11.21
CA GLY A 372 -8.64 -36.99 -9.76
C GLY A 372 -9.65 -36.04 -9.13
N ILE A 373 -10.01 -36.35 -7.90
CA ILE A 373 -10.92 -35.58 -7.04
C ILE A 373 -10.28 -35.40 -5.68
N TYR A 374 -10.35 -34.18 -5.13
CA TYR A 374 -10.05 -33.90 -3.73
C TYR A 374 -11.33 -33.38 -3.06
N ALA A 375 -11.72 -33.98 -1.94
CA ALA A 375 -12.92 -33.60 -1.20
C ALA A 375 -12.61 -32.49 -0.18
N ILE A 376 -13.28 -31.34 -0.29
CA ILE A 376 -13.22 -30.25 0.71
C ILE A 376 -14.39 -30.37 1.70
N ALA A 377 -15.55 -30.82 1.20
CA ALA A 377 -16.73 -31.16 1.98
C ALA A 377 -17.05 -32.66 1.80
N PRO A 378 -17.98 -33.25 2.57
CA PRO A 378 -18.34 -34.66 2.43
C PRO A 378 -18.99 -34.91 1.07
N LEU A 379 -18.42 -35.82 0.28
CA LEU A 379 -18.96 -36.25 -1.00
C LEU A 379 -19.60 -37.63 -0.80
N ASN A 380 -20.92 -37.68 -0.65
CA ASN A 380 -21.66 -38.92 -0.39
C ASN A 380 -22.33 -39.42 -1.67
N ASP A 381 -21.99 -40.65 -2.09
CA ASP A 381 -22.60 -41.33 -3.23
C ASP A 381 -22.59 -40.49 -4.51
N VAL A 382 -21.48 -39.78 -4.74
CA VAL A 382 -21.28 -38.94 -5.93
C VAL A 382 -20.82 -39.80 -7.12
N THR A 383 -21.07 -39.31 -8.33
CA THR A 383 -20.60 -39.97 -9.56
C THR A 383 -19.66 -39.05 -10.31
N LEU A 384 -18.47 -39.55 -10.63
CA LEU A 384 -17.53 -38.88 -11.51
C LEU A 384 -17.72 -39.41 -12.94
N GLU A 385 -18.01 -38.53 -13.88
CA GLU A 385 -18.32 -38.85 -15.27
C GLU A 385 -17.31 -38.20 -16.21
N LEU A 386 -16.75 -38.98 -17.13
CA LEU A 386 -15.96 -38.49 -18.24
C LEU A 386 -16.79 -38.59 -19.53
N SER A 387 -16.90 -37.49 -20.25
CA SER A 387 -17.65 -37.42 -21.51
C SER A 387 -16.83 -36.81 -22.65
N GLN A 388 -17.12 -37.26 -23.87
CA GLN A 388 -16.53 -36.81 -25.12
C GLN A 388 -17.65 -36.35 -26.04
N ALA A 389 -17.60 -35.10 -26.50
CA ALA A 389 -18.68 -34.49 -27.30
C ALA A 389 -20.10 -34.68 -26.71
N GLY A 390 -20.22 -34.69 -25.38
CA GLY A 390 -21.47 -34.91 -24.64
C GLY A 390 -21.90 -36.37 -24.46
N ALA A 391 -21.17 -37.34 -25.03
CA ALA A 391 -21.41 -38.76 -24.80
C ALA A 391 -20.57 -39.27 -23.62
N LEU A 392 -21.20 -39.97 -22.68
CA LEU A 392 -20.52 -40.60 -21.55
C LEU A 392 -19.59 -41.73 -22.03
N VAL A 393 -18.29 -41.65 -21.69
CA VAL A 393 -17.28 -42.64 -22.10
C VAL A 393 -16.69 -43.41 -20.92
N TRP A 394 -16.76 -42.85 -19.70
CA TRP A 394 -16.29 -43.49 -18.48
C TRP A 394 -17.03 -42.90 -17.26
N GLN A 395 -17.22 -43.69 -16.21
CA GLN A 395 -17.82 -43.23 -14.96
C GLN A 395 -17.28 -44.01 -13.76
N GLN A 396 -17.29 -43.39 -12.59
CA GLN A 396 -16.89 -44.01 -11.33
C GLN A 396 -17.74 -43.47 -10.16
N PRO A 397 -18.42 -44.34 -9.40
CA PRO A 397 -19.04 -43.93 -8.14
C PRO A 397 -17.96 -43.71 -7.08
N LEU A 398 -18.11 -42.64 -6.28
CA LEU A 398 -17.18 -42.25 -5.24
C LEU A 398 -17.93 -41.84 -3.97
N SER A 399 -17.34 -42.13 -2.81
CA SER A 399 -17.72 -41.55 -1.53
C SER A 399 -16.45 -41.16 -0.79
N LEU A 400 -16.25 -39.86 -0.58
CA LEU A 400 -15.03 -39.29 -0.01
C LEU A 400 -15.36 -38.42 1.20
N THR A 401 -14.59 -38.57 2.28
CA THR A 401 -14.65 -37.63 3.40
C THR A 401 -13.76 -36.41 3.12
N PRO A 402 -13.98 -35.27 3.78
CA PRO A 402 -13.10 -34.11 3.63
C PRO A 402 -11.62 -34.47 3.81
N ALA A 403 -10.78 -33.79 3.05
CA ALA A 403 -9.34 -33.98 2.91
C ALA A 403 -8.88 -35.30 2.28
N GLN A 404 -9.78 -36.12 1.73
CA GLN A 404 -9.42 -37.30 0.95
C GLN A 404 -9.23 -36.95 -0.53
N ALA A 405 -8.21 -37.57 -1.14
CA ALA A 405 -7.99 -37.56 -2.58
C ALA A 405 -8.31 -38.92 -3.19
N TRP A 406 -8.89 -38.91 -4.38
CA TRP A 406 -9.02 -40.08 -5.26
C TRP A 406 -8.37 -39.76 -6.60
N GLN A 407 -7.60 -40.69 -7.15
CA GLN A 407 -6.91 -40.52 -8.43
C GLN A 407 -6.91 -41.83 -9.22
N GLU A 408 -6.99 -41.70 -10.53
CA GLU A 408 -6.84 -42.81 -11.47
C GLU A 408 -6.09 -42.34 -12.71
N THR A 409 -5.35 -43.26 -13.33
CA THR A 409 -4.66 -43.02 -14.60
C THR A 409 -5.23 -43.97 -15.64
N LEU A 410 -5.80 -43.39 -16.69
CA LEU A 410 -6.36 -44.11 -17.82
C LEU A 410 -5.38 -44.06 -18.99
N ALA A 411 -5.40 -45.07 -19.85
CA ALA A 411 -4.71 -44.97 -21.14
C ALA A 411 -5.39 -43.88 -21.98
N ASP A 412 -4.62 -42.97 -22.56
CA ASP A 412 -5.18 -41.95 -23.43
C ASP A 412 -5.61 -42.55 -24.77
N SER A 413 -6.88 -42.94 -24.84
CA SER A 413 -7.53 -43.43 -26.05
C SER A 413 -8.58 -42.45 -26.59
N PHE A 414 -8.56 -41.20 -26.12
CA PHE A 414 -9.61 -40.20 -26.38
C PHE A 414 -9.06 -39.05 -27.22
N PRO A 415 -9.26 -39.03 -28.55
CA PRO A 415 -8.63 -38.04 -29.43
C PRO A 415 -9.23 -36.63 -29.32
N ASP A 416 -10.47 -36.52 -28.83
CA ASP A 416 -11.18 -35.24 -28.74
C ASP A 416 -11.14 -34.65 -27.32
N ARG A 417 -11.56 -33.39 -27.23
CA ARG A 417 -11.76 -32.63 -25.99
C ARG A 417 -12.68 -33.38 -25.02
N LEU A 418 -12.23 -33.54 -23.78
CA LEU A 418 -12.98 -34.23 -22.73
C LEU A 418 -13.65 -33.27 -21.74
N THR A 419 -14.77 -33.70 -21.17
CA THR A 419 -15.40 -33.05 -20.00
C THR A 419 -15.44 -34.03 -18.84
N LEU A 420 -14.89 -33.63 -17.69
CA LEU A 420 -15.00 -34.36 -16.44
C LEU A 420 -16.03 -33.65 -15.55
N THR A 421 -17.05 -34.37 -15.09
CA THR A 421 -18.15 -33.83 -14.28
C THR A 421 -18.33 -34.65 -13.02
N LEU A 422 -18.31 -33.98 -11.86
CA LEU A 422 -18.69 -34.56 -10.58
C LEU A 422 -20.17 -34.24 -10.32
N ARG A 423 -20.99 -35.28 -10.12
CA ARG A 423 -22.43 -35.15 -9.84
C ARG A 423 -22.78 -35.64 -8.44
N ASP A 424 -23.74 -34.96 -7.82
CA ASP A 424 -24.33 -35.41 -6.57
C ASP A 424 -25.21 -36.66 -6.76
N ALA A 425 -25.73 -37.21 -5.67
CA ALA A 425 -26.62 -38.37 -5.69
C ALA A 425 -27.95 -38.14 -6.43
N SER A 426 -28.33 -36.88 -6.70
CA SER A 426 -29.52 -36.50 -7.49
C SER A 426 -29.22 -36.30 -8.98
N GLY A 427 -27.96 -36.40 -9.39
CA GLY A 427 -27.48 -36.18 -10.75
C GLY A 427 -27.18 -34.71 -11.08
N GLN A 428 -27.25 -33.79 -10.12
CA GLN A 428 -26.88 -32.39 -10.33
C GLN A 428 -25.35 -32.22 -10.34
N PRO A 429 -24.79 -31.41 -11.24
CA PRO A 429 -23.35 -31.17 -11.27
C PRO A 429 -22.91 -30.34 -10.05
N ILE A 430 -21.93 -30.86 -9.30
CA ILE A 430 -21.23 -30.16 -8.21
C ILE A 430 -20.11 -29.29 -8.80
N LEU A 431 -19.30 -29.90 -9.68
CA LEU A 431 -18.16 -29.27 -10.30
C LEU A 431 -17.88 -29.97 -11.64
N HIS A 432 -17.43 -29.22 -12.63
CA HIS A 432 -17.02 -29.81 -13.91
C HIS A 432 -15.85 -29.06 -14.51
N TYR A 433 -15.13 -29.71 -15.41
CA TYR A 433 -14.08 -29.10 -16.19
C TYR A 433 -14.15 -29.64 -17.61
N LEU A 434 -14.25 -28.72 -18.56
CA LEU A 434 -14.09 -28.98 -19.98
C LEU A 434 -12.63 -28.71 -20.33
N GLU A 435 -11.91 -29.76 -20.72
CA GLU A 435 -10.48 -29.76 -21.06
C GLU A 435 -10.07 -28.50 -21.83
N HIS A 436 -9.20 -27.66 -21.29
CA HIS A 436 -8.69 -26.50 -21.99
C HIS A 436 -7.76 -26.94 -23.11
N ILE A 437 -8.01 -26.46 -24.33
CA ILE A 437 -7.13 -26.66 -25.49
C ILE A 437 -6.41 -25.33 -25.68
N ALA A 438 -5.07 -25.36 -25.59
CA ALA A 438 -4.27 -24.16 -25.78
C ALA A 438 -4.48 -23.61 -27.19
N GLU A 439 -5.00 -22.39 -27.27
CA GLU A 439 -5.17 -21.64 -28.51
C GLU A 439 -4.26 -20.41 -28.50
N ALA A 440 -3.76 -20.01 -29.68
CA ALA A 440 -3.00 -18.79 -29.83
C ALA A 440 -3.92 -17.58 -29.62
N THR A 441 -3.96 -17.06 -28.38
CA THR A 441 -4.72 -15.87 -28.04
C THR A 441 -3.79 -14.65 -28.17
N PRO A 442 -4.21 -13.57 -28.85
CA PRO A 442 -3.42 -12.34 -28.86
C PRO A 442 -3.27 -11.81 -27.43
N LEU A 443 -2.05 -11.38 -27.07
CA LEU A 443 -1.83 -10.71 -25.80
C LEU A 443 -2.67 -9.41 -25.76
N PRO A 444 -3.28 -9.08 -24.60
CA PRO A 444 -3.96 -7.81 -24.45
C PRO A 444 -2.94 -6.65 -24.48
N GLU A 445 -3.41 -5.47 -24.88
CA GLU A 445 -2.56 -4.28 -24.97
C GLU A 445 -2.30 -3.67 -23.57
N PRO A 446 -1.07 -3.17 -23.31
CA PRO A 446 -0.78 -2.38 -22.12
C PRO A 446 -1.62 -1.10 -22.03
N ALA A 447 -1.79 -0.58 -20.81
CA ALA A 447 -2.46 0.68 -20.57
C ALA A 447 -1.66 1.89 -21.11
N CYS A 448 -2.38 2.92 -21.56
CA CYS A 448 -1.79 4.18 -22.05
C CYS A 448 -2.11 5.34 -21.11
N ALA A 449 -1.14 6.24 -20.91
CA ALA A 449 -1.35 7.44 -20.12
C ALA A 449 -2.36 8.38 -20.82
N PRO A 450 -3.31 8.99 -20.11
CA PRO A 450 -4.25 9.95 -20.71
C PRO A 450 -3.54 11.24 -21.16
N ALA A 451 -4.19 12.03 -22.01
CA ALA A 451 -3.71 13.38 -22.35
C ALA A 451 -3.85 14.36 -21.16
N LEU A 452 -3.08 15.45 -21.16
CA LEU A 452 -3.18 16.51 -20.15
C LEU A 452 -4.47 17.32 -20.32
N PRO A 453 -5.03 17.93 -19.25
CA PRO A 453 -6.35 18.58 -19.31
C PRO A 453 -6.38 19.75 -20.31
N ALA A 454 -5.27 20.48 -20.46
CA ALA A 454 -5.18 21.61 -21.39
C ALA A 454 -5.37 21.22 -22.86
N ASP A 455 -5.02 19.98 -23.21
CA ASP A 455 -5.08 19.45 -24.58
C ASP A 455 -6.44 18.84 -24.93
N ILE A 456 -7.35 18.76 -23.97
CA ILE A 456 -8.66 18.13 -24.14
C ILE A 456 -9.74 19.21 -24.26
N THR A 457 -10.55 19.08 -25.30
CA THR A 457 -11.69 19.99 -25.59
C THR A 457 -13.04 19.31 -25.44
N ASN A 458 -13.06 18.01 -25.12
CA ASN A 458 -14.26 17.23 -24.90
C ASN A 458 -14.57 17.12 -23.39
N GLY A 459 -15.72 17.65 -22.96
CA GLY A 459 -16.16 17.59 -21.56
C GLY A 459 -16.39 16.17 -21.02
N ASP A 460 -16.83 15.22 -21.85
CA ASP A 460 -17.02 13.82 -21.44
C ASP A 460 -15.68 13.15 -21.13
N GLU A 461 -14.69 13.36 -22.00
CA GLU A 461 -13.34 12.80 -21.82
C GLU A 461 -12.66 13.36 -20.57
N LEU A 462 -12.77 14.69 -20.35
CA LEU A 462 -12.30 15.33 -19.12
C LEU A 462 -12.97 14.74 -17.87
N TYR A 463 -14.28 14.49 -17.92
CA TYR A 463 -14.98 13.88 -16.80
C TYR A 463 -14.47 12.45 -16.52
N PHE A 464 -14.36 11.59 -17.52
CA PHE A 464 -13.93 10.20 -17.32
C PHE A 464 -12.47 10.07 -16.90
N ILE A 465 -11.58 10.94 -17.41
CA ILE A 465 -10.19 10.98 -16.92
C ILE A 465 -10.16 11.50 -15.47
N GLY A 466 -10.92 12.55 -15.15
CA GLY A 466 -11.05 13.02 -13.77
C GLY A 466 -11.54 11.91 -12.82
N GLN A 467 -12.55 11.14 -13.24
CA GLN A 467 -13.08 10.01 -12.48
C GLN A 467 -12.03 8.91 -12.29
N HIS A 468 -11.31 8.53 -13.34
CA HIS A 468 -10.21 7.57 -13.29
C HIS A 468 -9.14 8.00 -12.27
N LEU A 469 -8.67 9.24 -12.35
CA LEU A 469 -7.63 9.76 -11.46
C LEU A 469 -8.09 9.82 -9.99
N GLU A 470 -9.37 10.16 -9.75
CA GLU A 470 -9.94 10.20 -8.40
C GLU A 470 -10.12 8.80 -7.81
N GLN A 471 -10.63 7.86 -8.61
CA GLN A 471 -10.87 6.49 -8.19
C GLN A 471 -9.56 5.79 -7.81
N TYR A 472 -8.53 5.91 -8.64
CA TYR A 472 -7.23 5.24 -8.44
C TYR A 472 -6.23 6.03 -7.60
N LEU A 473 -6.64 7.21 -7.10
CA LEU A 473 -5.83 8.10 -6.27
C LEU A 473 -4.49 8.41 -6.91
N HIS A 474 -4.53 8.83 -8.18
CA HIS A 474 -3.33 9.02 -8.96
C HIS A 474 -2.39 10.05 -8.30
N ALA A 475 -1.14 9.65 -8.04
CA ALA A 475 -0.18 10.53 -7.37
C ALA A 475 0.37 11.63 -8.29
N SER A 476 0.48 11.33 -9.60
CA SER A 476 1.17 12.22 -10.55
C SER A 476 0.27 13.29 -11.18
N ARG A 477 -1.06 13.18 -11.08
CA ARG A 477 -2.04 14.06 -11.73
C ARG A 477 -3.26 14.29 -10.83
N SER A 478 -3.86 15.48 -10.89
CA SER A 478 -5.04 15.79 -10.08
C SER A 478 -6.34 15.64 -10.86
N ALA A 479 -7.29 14.86 -10.32
CA ALA A 479 -8.66 14.81 -10.83
C ALA A 479 -9.35 16.18 -10.84
N PHE A 480 -9.02 17.03 -9.86
CA PHE A 480 -9.58 18.37 -9.71
C PHE A 480 -9.34 19.24 -10.95
N ASP A 481 -8.14 19.15 -11.54
CA ASP A 481 -7.75 19.95 -12.69
C ASP A 481 -8.57 19.59 -13.94
N TYR A 482 -8.89 18.31 -14.14
CA TYR A 482 -9.71 17.84 -15.25
C TYR A 482 -11.17 18.27 -15.09
N TYR A 483 -11.74 18.15 -13.89
CA TYR A 483 -13.10 18.63 -13.63
C TYR A 483 -13.21 20.15 -13.78
N GLN A 484 -12.22 20.91 -13.30
CA GLN A 484 -12.19 22.36 -13.46
C GLN A 484 -12.12 22.74 -14.94
N ARG A 485 -11.26 22.08 -15.71
CA ARG A 485 -11.17 22.29 -17.15
C ARG A 485 -12.49 22.00 -17.87
N ALA A 486 -13.21 20.95 -17.48
CA ALA A 486 -14.54 20.67 -18.03
C ALA A 486 -15.53 21.82 -17.74
N LEU A 487 -15.47 22.44 -16.55
CA LEU A 487 -16.31 23.58 -16.21
C LEU A 487 -15.93 24.88 -16.92
N GLU A 488 -14.70 25.03 -17.40
CA GLU A 488 -14.33 26.15 -18.29
C GLU A 488 -15.03 26.04 -19.64
N LEU A 489 -15.23 24.80 -20.14
CA LEU A 489 -15.96 24.53 -21.38
C LEU A 489 -17.48 24.62 -21.17
N ASP A 490 -17.98 24.08 -20.07
CA ASP A 490 -19.39 24.10 -19.68
C ASP A 490 -19.55 24.34 -18.17
N PRO A 491 -19.78 25.60 -17.73
CA PRO A 491 -19.90 25.94 -16.31
C PRO A 491 -21.01 25.21 -15.56
N HIS A 492 -21.97 24.61 -16.28
CA HIS A 492 -23.07 23.87 -15.70
C HIS A 492 -23.02 22.38 -16.05
N ASP A 493 -21.87 21.78 -16.42
CA ASP A 493 -21.80 20.32 -16.52
C ASP A 493 -22.22 19.70 -15.17
N TYR A 494 -23.20 18.80 -15.20
CA TYR A 494 -23.79 18.22 -14.00
C TYR A 494 -22.78 17.36 -13.24
N ARG A 495 -22.04 16.51 -13.96
CA ARG A 495 -21.19 15.48 -13.36
C ARG A 495 -19.94 16.10 -12.74
N CYS A 496 -19.28 17.01 -13.46
CA CYS A 496 -18.10 17.72 -12.97
C CYS A 496 -18.43 18.62 -11.77
N ASN A 497 -19.59 19.28 -11.77
CA ASN A 497 -20.03 20.03 -10.59
C ASN A 497 -20.36 19.11 -9.40
N VAL A 498 -20.97 17.95 -9.60
CA VAL A 498 -21.18 16.96 -8.51
C VAL A 498 -19.85 16.44 -7.95
N ALA A 499 -18.89 16.14 -8.82
CA ALA A 499 -17.56 15.68 -8.41
C ALA A 499 -16.83 16.76 -7.61
N LEU A 500 -16.79 18.01 -8.11
CA LEU A 500 -16.18 19.13 -7.37
C LEU A 500 -16.92 19.43 -6.06
N ALA A 501 -18.26 19.39 -6.03
CA ALA A 501 -19.02 19.55 -4.79
C ALA A 501 -18.64 18.48 -3.75
N THR A 502 -18.43 17.25 -4.18
CA THR A 502 -17.98 16.13 -3.32
C THR A 502 -16.58 16.38 -2.77
N LEU A 503 -15.63 16.75 -3.64
CA LEU A 503 -14.26 17.07 -3.24
C LEU A 503 -14.23 18.24 -2.26
N GLU A 504 -14.98 19.31 -2.53
CA GLU A 504 -15.05 20.49 -1.68
C GLU A 504 -15.72 20.22 -0.33
N PHE A 505 -16.74 19.36 -0.29
CA PHE A 505 -17.32 18.88 0.97
C PHE A 505 -16.27 18.11 1.80
N ASN A 506 -15.51 17.21 1.17
CA ASN A 506 -14.46 16.47 1.85
C ASN A 506 -13.27 17.34 2.31
N ARG A 507 -13.12 18.55 1.73
CA ARG A 507 -12.16 19.58 2.16
C ARG A 507 -12.71 20.54 3.23
N ALA A 508 -13.91 20.31 3.71
CA ALA A 508 -14.62 21.18 4.65
C ALA A 508 -14.88 22.61 4.14
N ARG A 509 -15.05 22.78 2.82
CA ARG A 509 -15.38 24.04 2.14
C ARG A 509 -16.86 24.07 1.75
N TRP A 510 -17.71 24.24 2.77
CA TRP A 510 -19.17 24.16 2.64
C TRP A 510 -19.76 25.14 1.59
N PRO A 511 -19.36 26.43 1.55
CA PRO A 511 -19.88 27.36 0.55
C PRO A 511 -19.52 26.97 -0.90
N GLN A 512 -18.31 26.46 -1.12
CA GLN A 512 -17.86 25.99 -2.45
C GLN A 512 -18.61 24.73 -2.87
N ALA A 513 -18.79 23.78 -1.94
CA ALA A 513 -19.60 22.58 -2.18
C ALA A 513 -21.05 22.95 -2.54
N GLN A 514 -21.66 23.89 -1.83
CA GLN A 514 -22.97 24.45 -2.14
C GLN A 514 -23.00 25.06 -3.55
N ALA A 515 -22.05 25.93 -3.89
CA ALA A 515 -22.02 26.61 -5.18
C ALA A 515 -21.97 25.64 -6.37
N HIS A 516 -21.12 24.60 -6.27
CA HIS A 516 -21.05 23.55 -7.29
C HIS A 516 -22.34 22.72 -7.35
N ALA A 517 -22.91 22.31 -6.21
CA ALA A 517 -24.16 21.56 -6.19
C ALA A 517 -25.33 22.36 -6.79
N GLU A 518 -25.41 23.67 -6.51
CA GLU A 518 -26.39 24.58 -7.15
C GLU A 518 -26.18 24.69 -8.65
N ALA A 519 -24.92 24.76 -9.13
CA ALA A 519 -24.60 24.81 -10.55
C ALA A 519 -25.03 23.52 -11.28
N ALA A 520 -24.80 22.35 -10.67
CA ALA A 520 -25.32 21.08 -11.17
C ALA A 520 -26.85 21.09 -11.25
N LEU A 521 -27.54 21.58 -10.22
CA LEU A 521 -29.00 21.67 -10.22
C LEU A 521 -29.56 22.67 -11.24
N LYS A 522 -28.84 23.76 -11.56
CA LYS A 522 -29.23 24.66 -12.67
C LYS A 522 -29.30 23.90 -14.00
N ARG A 523 -28.35 23.01 -14.27
CA ARG A 523 -28.38 22.12 -15.46
C ARG A 523 -29.52 21.13 -15.39
N ALA A 524 -29.63 20.40 -14.28
CA ALA A 524 -30.63 19.36 -14.10
C ALA A 524 -32.06 19.91 -14.24
N HIS A 525 -32.31 21.09 -13.67
CA HIS A 525 -33.63 21.73 -13.64
C HIS A 525 -33.98 22.57 -14.86
N ARG A 526 -33.03 22.80 -15.79
CA ARG A 526 -33.26 23.62 -16.99
C ARG A 526 -34.51 23.18 -17.77
N LEU A 527 -34.69 21.86 -17.92
CA LEU A 527 -35.82 21.27 -18.63
C LEU A 527 -36.66 20.31 -17.75
N ASN A 528 -36.10 19.81 -16.64
CA ASN A 528 -36.75 18.79 -15.81
C ASN A 528 -36.80 19.24 -14.36
N LYS A 529 -38.00 19.59 -13.84
CA LYS A 529 -38.14 19.98 -12.42
C LYS A 529 -37.88 18.83 -11.43
N ASN A 530 -37.84 17.60 -11.91
CA ASN A 530 -37.60 16.37 -11.15
C ASN A 530 -36.56 15.53 -11.89
N PRO A 531 -35.26 15.78 -11.69
CA PRO A 531 -34.20 15.02 -12.36
C PRO A 531 -34.13 13.59 -11.81
N GLN A 532 -33.64 12.65 -12.64
CA GLN A 532 -33.53 11.23 -12.27
C GLN A 532 -32.50 10.99 -11.14
N CYS A 533 -31.44 11.80 -11.09
CA CYS A 533 -30.35 11.65 -10.13
C CYS A 533 -30.52 12.64 -8.96
N GLY A 534 -30.50 12.15 -7.72
CA GLY A 534 -30.67 12.95 -6.52
C GLY A 534 -29.37 13.51 -5.93
N GLN A 535 -28.20 13.12 -6.45
CA GLN A 535 -26.89 13.38 -5.83
C GLN A 535 -26.60 14.86 -5.57
N ALA A 536 -26.86 15.74 -6.54
CA ALA A 536 -26.65 17.17 -6.35
C ALA A 536 -27.56 17.76 -5.25
N SER A 537 -28.80 17.27 -5.12
CA SER A 537 -29.69 17.67 -4.03
C SER A 537 -29.21 17.14 -2.68
N GLN A 538 -28.75 15.89 -2.62
CA GLN A 538 -28.20 15.27 -1.41
C GLN A 538 -26.97 16.05 -0.91
N LEU A 539 -26.02 16.34 -1.80
CA LEU A 539 -24.82 17.13 -1.49
C LEU A 539 -25.15 18.55 -1.06
N LEU A 540 -26.09 19.21 -1.73
CA LEU A 540 -26.54 20.55 -1.35
C LEU A 540 -27.18 20.54 0.04
N GLY A 541 -28.01 19.54 0.34
CA GLY A 541 -28.56 19.33 1.67
C GLY A 541 -27.46 19.21 2.74
N ALA A 542 -26.45 18.38 2.48
CA ALA A 542 -25.31 18.20 3.38
C ALA A 542 -24.48 19.48 3.58
N ALA A 543 -24.19 20.23 2.50
CA ALA A 543 -23.45 21.48 2.59
C ALA A 543 -24.22 22.58 3.33
N LEU A 544 -25.55 22.66 3.13
CA LEU A 544 -26.42 23.60 3.86
C LEU A 544 -26.53 23.22 5.35
N GLU A 545 -26.61 21.91 5.66
CA GLU A 545 -26.64 21.43 7.03
C GLU A 545 -25.38 21.87 7.80
N LYS A 546 -24.18 21.66 7.21
CA LYS A 546 -22.91 22.08 7.83
C LYS A 546 -22.77 23.59 7.98
N GLN A 547 -23.57 24.39 7.25
CA GLN A 547 -23.66 25.84 7.41
C GLN A 547 -24.76 26.28 8.39
N GLY A 548 -25.46 25.35 9.04
CA GLY A 548 -26.56 25.64 9.97
C GLY A 548 -27.89 26.01 9.30
N GLN A 549 -27.99 25.91 7.97
CA GLN A 549 -29.22 26.23 7.21
C GLN A 549 -30.15 25.01 7.17
N LEU A 550 -30.66 24.62 8.35
CA LEU A 550 -31.33 23.32 8.55
C LEU A 550 -32.65 23.17 7.78
N ASP A 551 -33.40 24.24 7.55
CA ASP A 551 -34.67 24.19 6.79
C ASP A 551 -34.42 23.97 5.29
N ALA A 552 -33.48 24.69 4.71
CA ALA A 552 -33.09 24.49 3.32
C ALA A 552 -32.47 23.10 3.11
N ALA A 553 -31.64 22.64 4.06
CA ALA A 553 -31.10 21.28 4.04
C ALA A 553 -32.23 20.23 4.04
N TYR A 554 -33.22 20.39 4.91
CA TYR A 554 -34.39 19.50 4.99
C TYR A 554 -35.13 19.38 3.64
N ASP A 555 -35.39 20.50 2.96
CA ASP A 555 -36.06 20.50 1.66
C ASP A 555 -35.24 19.77 0.59
N HIS A 556 -33.93 19.98 0.56
CA HIS A 556 -33.03 19.35 -0.39
C HIS A 556 -32.86 17.84 -0.13
N TYR A 557 -32.82 17.40 1.12
CA TYR A 557 -32.86 15.98 1.45
C TYR A 557 -34.19 15.35 1.04
N PHE A 558 -35.32 16.02 1.29
CA PHE A 558 -36.62 15.52 0.82
C PHE A 558 -36.66 15.40 -0.70
N LYS A 559 -36.08 16.35 -1.43
CA LYS A 559 -35.95 16.29 -2.88
C LYS A 559 -35.06 15.12 -3.34
N ALA A 560 -33.93 14.91 -2.67
CA ALA A 560 -33.03 13.79 -2.94
C ALA A 560 -33.72 12.43 -2.71
N SER A 561 -34.61 12.34 -1.73
CA SER A 561 -35.35 11.12 -1.40
C SER A 561 -36.24 10.59 -2.55
N TRP A 562 -36.52 11.41 -3.56
CA TRP A 562 -37.31 11.02 -4.73
C TRP A 562 -36.51 10.17 -5.72
N SER A 563 -35.18 10.10 -5.56
CA SER A 563 -34.28 9.38 -6.47
C SER A 563 -33.73 8.12 -5.81
N GLY A 564 -33.83 6.97 -6.48
CA GLY A 564 -33.41 5.68 -5.91
C GLY A 564 -31.94 5.62 -5.47
N ASN A 565 -31.07 6.39 -6.10
CA ASN A 565 -29.62 6.44 -5.80
C ASN A 565 -29.23 7.27 -4.57
N CYS A 566 -30.19 7.93 -3.90
CA CYS A 566 -29.94 8.69 -2.67
C CYS A 566 -31.05 8.49 -1.63
N ARG A 567 -32.06 7.65 -1.91
CA ARG A 567 -33.31 7.64 -1.16
C ARG A 567 -33.14 7.21 0.28
N ASP A 568 -32.38 6.15 0.49
CA ASP A 568 -31.99 5.66 1.82
C ASP A 568 -31.19 6.72 2.59
N ALA A 569 -30.10 7.21 2.01
CA ALA A 569 -29.24 8.24 2.61
C ALA A 569 -30.02 9.50 3.01
N ALA A 570 -30.89 9.99 2.12
CA ALA A 570 -31.73 11.16 2.35
C ALA A 570 -32.71 10.95 3.52
N PHE A 571 -33.34 9.77 3.63
CA PHE A 571 -34.22 9.48 4.76
C PHE A 571 -33.47 9.35 6.08
N TYR A 572 -32.22 8.84 6.05
CA TYR A 572 -31.37 8.85 7.23
C TYR A 572 -31.06 10.28 7.68
N ASP A 573 -30.64 11.17 6.77
CA ASP A 573 -30.36 12.57 7.11
C ASP A 573 -31.61 13.32 7.60
N LEU A 574 -32.77 13.09 6.97
CA LEU A 574 -34.06 13.62 7.44
C LEU A 574 -34.41 13.14 8.86
N ALA A 575 -34.10 11.88 9.19
CA ALA A 575 -34.31 11.35 10.54
C ALA A 575 -33.42 12.08 11.56
N ARG A 576 -32.14 12.33 11.24
CA ARG A 576 -31.25 13.10 12.12
C ARG A 576 -31.77 14.51 12.34
N LEU A 577 -32.18 15.21 11.28
CA LEU A 577 -32.73 16.57 11.39
C LEU A 577 -34.04 16.62 12.18
N ALA A 578 -34.94 15.65 11.97
CA ALA A 578 -36.17 15.56 12.74
C ALA A 578 -35.88 15.32 14.24
N LEU A 579 -34.90 14.47 14.57
CA LEU A 579 -34.46 14.26 15.95
C LEU A 579 -33.92 15.56 16.56
N ARG A 580 -33.05 16.30 15.86
CA ARG A 580 -32.53 17.60 16.32
C ARG A 580 -33.64 18.65 16.58
N ARG A 581 -34.77 18.54 15.88
CA ARG A 581 -35.97 19.39 16.08
C ARG A 581 -36.88 18.93 17.23
N GLY A 582 -36.56 17.81 17.88
CA GLY A 582 -37.41 17.19 18.90
C GLY A 582 -38.62 16.43 18.34
N GLU A 583 -38.69 16.22 17.03
CA GLU A 583 -39.79 15.52 16.34
C GLU A 583 -39.60 13.99 16.38
N SER A 584 -39.47 13.39 17.58
CA SER A 584 -39.03 12.00 17.76
C SER A 584 -39.86 10.96 16.97
N ALA A 585 -41.19 11.06 16.97
CA ALA A 585 -42.05 10.14 16.23
C ALA A 585 -41.82 10.21 14.69
N LYS A 586 -41.56 11.42 14.17
CA LYS A 586 -41.29 11.63 12.75
C LYS A 586 -39.88 11.18 12.38
N ALA A 587 -38.91 11.42 13.26
CA ALA A 587 -37.55 10.89 13.13
C ALA A 587 -37.57 9.36 13.04
N LEU A 588 -38.36 8.68 13.89
CA LEU A 588 -38.52 7.23 13.86
C LEU A 588 -39.08 6.76 12.51
N ALA A 589 -40.12 7.41 11.99
CA ALA A 589 -40.70 7.09 10.70
C ALA A 589 -39.71 7.25 9.53
N PHE A 590 -38.93 8.34 9.51
CA PHE A 590 -37.88 8.52 8.49
C PHE A 590 -36.75 7.50 8.63
N CYS A 591 -36.33 7.19 9.85
CA CYS A 591 -35.29 6.20 10.10
C CYS A 591 -35.69 4.80 9.62
N GLN A 592 -36.93 4.38 9.92
CA GLN A 592 -37.49 3.13 9.43
C GLN A 592 -37.62 3.11 7.90
N GLN A 593 -37.95 4.24 7.28
CA GLN A 593 -37.99 4.36 5.82
C GLN A 593 -36.60 4.22 5.20
N SER A 594 -35.55 4.78 5.82
CA SER A 594 -34.16 4.54 5.41
C SER A 594 -33.82 3.06 5.46
N LEU A 595 -34.07 2.41 6.61
CA LEU A 595 -33.77 0.99 6.82
C LEU A 595 -34.55 0.05 5.89
N ARG A 596 -35.75 0.45 5.46
CA ARG A 596 -36.51 -0.30 4.46
C ARG A 596 -35.80 -0.39 3.10
N PHE A 597 -35.04 0.64 2.73
CA PHE A 597 -34.30 0.68 1.47
C PHE A 597 -32.85 0.25 1.62
N ASN A 598 -32.28 0.46 2.79
CA ASN A 598 -30.92 0.08 3.13
C ASN A 598 -30.87 -0.46 4.56
N ALA A 599 -31.11 -1.75 4.68
CA ALA A 599 -31.08 -2.46 5.95
C ALA A 599 -29.66 -2.79 6.43
N SER A 600 -28.60 -2.31 5.76
CA SER A 600 -27.20 -2.51 6.20
C SER A 600 -26.59 -1.28 6.87
N ASN A 601 -27.28 -0.12 6.85
CA ASN A 601 -26.82 1.09 7.52
C ASN A 601 -26.88 0.93 9.05
N ASN A 602 -25.77 0.52 9.65
CA ASN A 602 -25.66 0.23 11.07
C ASN A 602 -25.84 1.48 11.98
N LEU A 603 -25.60 2.68 11.45
CA LEU A 603 -25.85 3.95 12.13
C LEU A 603 -27.36 4.26 12.17
N ALA A 604 -28.09 3.93 11.11
CA ALA A 604 -29.54 4.01 11.08
C ALA A 604 -30.19 2.97 12.01
N MET A 605 -29.64 1.76 12.11
CA MET A 605 -30.14 0.75 13.05
C MET A 605 -30.06 1.24 14.50
N ALA A 606 -28.89 1.77 14.88
CA ALA A 606 -28.68 2.30 16.23
C ALA A 606 -29.59 3.50 16.52
N LEU A 607 -29.74 4.42 15.55
CA LEU A 607 -30.67 5.54 15.66
C LEU A 607 -32.12 5.07 15.79
N ASN A 608 -32.55 4.07 15.01
CA ASN A 608 -33.88 3.48 15.11
C ASN A 608 -34.15 2.93 16.51
N ALA A 609 -33.19 2.20 17.10
CA ALA A 609 -33.33 1.66 18.45
C ALA A 609 -33.46 2.78 19.52
N LEU A 610 -32.61 3.81 19.44
CA LEU A 610 -32.69 4.98 20.33
C LEU A 610 -34.06 5.67 20.21
N LEU A 611 -34.55 5.88 18.99
CA LEU A 611 -35.85 6.49 18.73
C LEU A 611 -37.02 5.61 19.20
N MET A 612 -36.96 4.29 19.01
CA MET A 612 -37.96 3.35 19.56
C MET A 612 -38.06 3.50 21.09
N ALA A 613 -36.92 3.52 21.78
CA ALA A 613 -36.89 3.70 23.23
C ALA A 613 -37.45 5.07 23.66
N GLN A 614 -37.11 6.15 22.96
CA GLN A 614 -37.69 7.48 23.22
C GLN A 614 -39.21 7.54 23.00
N ASN A 615 -39.75 6.71 22.09
CA ASN A 615 -41.18 6.57 21.83
C ASN A 615 -41.85 5.51 22.73
N GLY A 616 -41.21 5.12 23.85
CA GLY A 616 -41.77 4.20 24.84
C GLY A 616 -41.67 2.71 24.51
N GLN A 617 -40.99 2.34 23.42
CA GLN A 617 -40.84 0.95 22.95
C GLN A 617 -39.52 0.33 23.39
N ARG A 618 -39.16 0.49 24.68
CA ARG A 618 -37.84 0.11 25.23
C ARG A 618 -37.49 -1.37 25.00
N ASP A 619 -38.38 -2.29 25.37
CA ASP A 619 -38.09 -3.73 25.28
C ASP A 619 -37.97 -4.17 23.81
N ALA A 620 -38.85 -3.67 22.94
CA ALA A 620 -38.78 -3.91 21.51
C ALA A 620 -37.48 -3.38 20.90
N ALA A 621 -36.96 -2.24 21.38
CA ALA A 621 -35.70 -1.68 20.93
C ALA A 621 -34.51 -2.58 21.32
N LEU A 622 -34.50 -3.13 22.53
CA LEU A 622 -33.45 -4.06 22.97
C LEU A 622 -33.49 -5.37 22.18
N THR A 623 -34.66 -5.96 21.96
CA THR A 623 -34.81 -7.13 21.09
C THR A 623 -34.37 -6.85 19.65
N TYR A 624 -34.71 -5.67 19.11
CA TYR A 624 -34.25 -5.26 17.79
C TYR A 624 -32.71 -5.17 17.73
N ILE A 625 -32.08 -4.57 18.75
CA ILE A 625 -30.61 -4.49 18.82
C ILE A 625 -29.97 -5.88 18.85
N GLU A 626 -30.50 -6.81 19.65
CA GLU A 626 -30.02 -8.20 19.70
C GLU A 626 -30.09 -8.88 18.34
N GLN A 627 -31.18 -8.67 17.59
CA GLN A 627 -31.32 -9.18 16.23
C GLN A 627 -30.29 -8.58 15.28
N GLN A 628 -30.07 -7.26 15.32
CA GLN A 628 -29.10 -6.62 14.42
C GLN A 628 -27.65 -6.99 14.76
N LEU A 629 -27.31 -7.11 16.05
CA LEU A 629 -25.96 -7.51 16.48
C LEU A 629 -25.60 -8.95 16.07
N ALA A 630 -26.58 -9.78 15.70
CA ALA A 630 -26.29 -11.11 15.13
C ALA A 630 -25.53 -11.00 13.80
N ASP A 631 -25.83 -10.00 12.98
CA ASP A 631 -25.23 -9.80 11.65
C ASP A 631 -24.16 -8.70 11.64
N TYR A 632 -24.21 -7.77 12.61
CA TYR A 632 -23.29 -6.64 12.76
C TYR A 632 -22.64 -6.59 14.15
N PRO A 633 -21.90 -7.65 14.56
CA PRO A 633 -21.40 -7.79 15.92
C PRO A 633 -20.30 -6.78 16.29
N LEU A 634 -19.72 -6.06 15.32
CA LEU A 634 -18.77 -4.96 15.53
C LEU A 634 -19.41 -3.57 15.32
N SER A 635 -20.75 -3.46 15.35
CA SER A 635 -21.41 -2.16 15.28
C SER A 635 -21.31 -1.41 16.61
N TYR A 636 -20.33 -0.51 16.71
CA TYR A 636 -20.14 0.30 17.91
C TYR A 636 -21.39 1.13 18.26
N ALA A 637 -22.11 1.62 17.25
CA ALA A 637 -23.33 2.41 17.45
C ALA A 637 -24.46 1.59 18.08
N LEU A 638 -24.63 0.31 17.67
CA LEU A 638 -25.61 -0.60 18.29
C LEU A 638 -25.24 -0.94 19.74
N HIS A 639 -23.95 -1.19 20.00
CA HIS A 639 -23.47 -1.41 21.36
C HIS A 639 -23.69 -0.20 22.27
N TYR A 640 -23.44 1.00 21.75
CA TYR A 640 -23.77 2.25 22.45
C TYR A 640 -25.28 2.37 22.69
N ALA A 641 -26.12 2.15 21.66
CA ALA A 641 -27.57 2.25 21.80
C ALA A 641 -28.10 1.27 22.86
N ARG A 642 -27.56 0.05 22.91
CA ARG A 642 -27.88 -0.93 23.95
C ARG A 642 -27.58 -0.40 25.33
N TYR A 643 -26.38 0.14 25.54
CA TYR A 643 -25.99 0.74 26.81
C TYR A 643 -26.84 1.95 27.17
N ALA A 644 -27.05 2.88 26.23
CA ALA A 644 -27.84 4.10 26.46
C ALA A 644 -29.27 3.78 26.88
N ILE A 645 -29.88 2.74 26.29
CA ILE A 645 -31.22 2.27 26.62
C ILE A 645 -31.22 1.48 27.94
N SER A 646 -30.34 0.49 28.10
CA SER A 646 -30.37 -0.43 29.24
C SER A 646 -29.85 0.20 30.54
N GLN A 647 -28.81 1.03 30.44
CA GLN A 647 -27.98 1.55 31.54
C GLN A 647 -27.41 0.43 32.44
N SER A 648 -27.19 -0.76 31.87
CA SER A 648 -26.65 -1.92 32.60
C SER A 648 -25.13 -1.98 32.53
N GLU A 649 -24.50 -2.46 33.61
CA GLU A 649 -23.05 -2.68 33.68
C GLU A 649 -22.58 -3.62 32.56
N GLN A 650 -23.32 -4.71 32.33
CA GLN A 650 -23.03 -5.65 31.25
C GLN A 650 -22.97 -4.98 29.87
N ALA A 651 -23.90 -4.08 29.56
CA ALA A 651 -23.90 -3.38 28.27
C ALA A 651 -22.72 -2.40 28.16
N LEU A 652 -22.34 -1.76 29.27
CA LEU A 652 -21.15 -0.90 29.34
C LEU A 652 -19.86 -1.70 29.12
N THR A 653 -19.72 -2.84 29.79
CA THR A 653 -18.57 -3.75 29.62
C THR A 653 -18.46 -4.20 28.18
N GLN A 654 -19.56 -4.63 27.56
CA GLN A 654 -19.56 -5.02 26.14
C GLN A 654 -19.22 -3.85 25.21
N LEU A 655 -19.65 -2.62 25.51
CA LEU A 655 -19.28 -1.43 24.74
C LEU A 655 -17.77 -1.13 24.87
N ARG A 656 -17.19 -1.26 26.07
CA ARG A 656 -15.75 -1.07 26.30
C ARG A 656 -14.93 -2.15 25.60
N ASP A 657 -15.36 -3.41 25.68
CA ASP A 657 -14.69 -4.54 25.05
C ASP A 657 -14.69 -4.41 23.53
N ILE A 658 -15.84 -4.11 22.92
CA ILE A 658 -15.96 -4.05 21.46
C ILE A 658 -15.23 -2.87 20.85
N THR A 659 -15.16 -1.75 21.58
CA THR A 659 -14.41 -0.56 21.13
C THR A 659 -12.93 -0.68 21.44
N ASN A 660 -12.53 -1.67 22.25
CA ASN A 660 -11.20 -1.83 22.82
C ASN A 660 -10.65 -0.51 23.41
N GLN A 661 -11.57 0.37 23.85
CA GLN A 661 -11.33 1.75 24.25
C GLN A 661 -10.39 2.55 23.32
N ARG A 662 -10.33 2.24 22.01
CA ARG A 662 -9.45 2.94 21.05
C ARG A 662 -9.95 4.37 20.80
N GLY A 663 -9.03 5.33 20.68
CA GLY A 663 -9.41 6.74 20.52
C GLY A 663 -10.14 7.05 19.21
N VAL A 664 -9.88 6.28 18.14
CA VAL A 664 -10.67 6.36 16.90
C VAL A 664 -12.14 6.00 17.13
N ASN A 665 -12.41 4.89 17.83
CA ASN A 665 -13.76 4.41 18.12
C ASN A 665 -14.53 5.42 18.99
N ALA A 666 -13.87 5.98 20.00
CA ALA A 666 -14.45 7.04 20.82
C ALA A 666 -14.77 8.30 20.00
N SER A 667 -13.87 8.72 19.11
CA SER A 667 -14.03 9.92 18.28
C SER A 667 -15.17 9.79 17.27
N VAL A 668 -15.31 8.64 16.60
CA VAL A 668 -16.39 8.44 15.61
C VAL A 668 -17.76 8.31 16.24
N LEU A 669 -17.87 7.68 17.41
CA LEU A 669 -19.13 7.65 18.16
C LEU A 669 -19.51 9.04 18.70
N ALA A 670 -18.54 9.80 19.21
CA ALA A 670 -18.78 11.18 19.65
C ALA A 670 -19.24 12.06 18.47
N GLY A 671 -18.56 11.96 17.32
CA GLY A 671 -18.96 12.64 16.09
C GLY A 671 -20.38 12.26 15.64
N TRP A 672 -20.72 10.97 15.65
CA TRP A 672 -22.06 10.48 15.35
C TRP A 672 -23.13 11.08 16.27
N LEU A 673 -22.93 11.03 17.60
CA LEU A 673 -23.86 11.59 18.58
C LEU A 673 -24.03 13.11 18.46
N VAL A 674 -22.94 13.84 18.23
CA VAL A 674 -23.00 15.29 17.98
C VAL A 674 -23.81 15.59 16.72
N ASN A 675 -23.65 14.78 15.66
CA ASN A 675 -24.49 14.88 14.47
C ASN A 675 -25.96 14.44 14.70
N LEU A 676 -26.30 13.80 15.81
CA LEU A 676 -27.70 13.58 16.20
C LEU A 676 -28.26 14.74 17.06
N GLY A 677 -27.43 15.72 17.43
CA GLY A 677 -27.78 16.77 18.39
C GLY A 677 -27.59 16.35 19.85
N MET A 678 -27.04 15.16 20.11
CA MET A 678 -26.90 14.53 21.43
C MET A 678 -25.54 14.86 22.07
N LYS A 679 -25.28 16.15 22.30
CA LYS A 679 -23.98 16.62 22.81
C LYS A 679 -23.69 16.17 24.25
N ALA A 680 -24.72 16.12 25.10
CA ALA A 680 -24.56 15.70 26.49
C ALA A 680 -24.17 14.21 26.58
N GLU A 681 -24.80 13.40 25.74
CA GLU A 681 -24.56 11.97 25.64
C GLU A 681 -23.19 11.67 25.01
N ALA A 682 -22.74 12.49 24.05
CA ALA A 682 -21.37 12.42 23.54
C ALA A 682 -20.33 12.68 24.65
N ARG A 683 -20.57 13.68 25.51
CA ARG A 683 -19.70 13.97 26.66
C ARG A 683 -19.67 12.82 27.67
N GLU A 684 -20.84 12.23 27.95
CA GLU A 684 -20.95 11.05 28.82
C GLU A 684 -20.19 9.85 28.25
N LEU A 685 -20.39 9.55 26.96
CA LEU A 685 -19.70 8.47 26.27
C LEU A 685 -18.16 8.61 26.37
N LEU A 686 -17.64 9.80 26.09
CA LEU A 686 -16.20 10.05 26.17
C LEU A 686 -15.65 9.84 27.59
N ALA A 687 -16.43 10.18 28.61
CA ALA A 687 -16.05 9.91 30.01
C ALA A 687 -16.13 8.42 30.36
N LEU A 688 -17.04 7.65 29.73
CA LEU A 688 -17.19 6.21 29.95
C LEU A 688 -16.07 5.39 29.30
N LEU A 689 -15.63 5.80 28.11
CA LEU A 689 -14.53 5.16 27.38
C LEU A 689 -13.15 5.61 27.89
N ASP A 690 -13.07 6.80 28.50
CA ASP A 690 -11.90 7.37 29.19
C ASP A 690 -10.56 7.17 28.47
N ASN A 691 -10.54 7.40 27.15
CA ASN A 691 -9.34 7.23 26.35
C ASN A 691 -8.42 8.48 26.45
N PRO A 692 -7.10 8.30 26.67
CA PRO A 692 -6.16 9.42 26.87
C PRO A 692 -5.54 9.96 25.57
N GLU A 693 -5.89 9.45 24.39
CA GLU A 693 -5.37 9.93 23.10
C GLU A 693 -5.85 11.37 22.82
N THR A 694 -5.08 12.08 22.01
CA THR A 694 -5.29 13.51 21.71
C THR A 694 -6.69 13.83 21.20
N LEU A 695 -7.21 13.10 20.22
CA LEU A 695 -8.47 13.48 19.56
C LEU A 695 -9.71 13.27 20.45
N PRO A 696 -9.85 12.17 21.22
CA PRO A 696 -10.87 12.07 22.27
C PRO A 696 -10.80 13.18 23.32
N LEU A 697 -9.60 13.59 23.75
CA LEU A 697 -9.43 14.69 24.68
C LEU A 697 -9.85 16.04 24.07
N LEU A 698 -9.57 16.27 22.80
CA LEU A 698 -10.04 17.46 22.08
C LEU A 698 -11.57 17.46 21.90
N TRP A 699 -12.19 16.30 21.68
CA TRP A 699 -13.64 16.17 21.73
C TRP A 699 -14.20 16.55 23.12
N ARG A 700 -13.56 16.09 24.21
CA ARG A 700 -13.95 16.49 25.57
C ARG A 700 -13.82 18.00 25.76
N ALA A 701 -12.73 18.61 25.28
CA ALA A 701 -12.53 20.06 25.36
C ALA A 701 -13.60 20.84 24.59
N ALA A 702 -13.92 20.43 23.37
CA ALA A 702 -14.92 21.11 22.52
C ALA A 702 -16.35 21.01 23.07
N LEU A 703 -16.65 19.95 23.81
CA LEU A 703 -17.96 19.73 24.46
C LEU A 703 -18.01 20.23 25.91
N GLU A 704 -16.90 20.76 26.44
CA GLU A 704 -16.81 21.25 27.82
C GLU A 704 -17.30 22.70 27.90
N GLU A 705 -18.13 22.98 28.90
CA GLU A 705 -18.67 24.31 29.18
C GLU A 705 -17.81 25.07 30.20
N ASP A 706 -17.16 24.35 31.12
CA ASP A 706 -16.25 24.93 32.12
C ASP A 706 -14.87 25.23 31.53
N ASP A 707 -14.46 26.50 31.54
CA ASP A 707 -13.19 26.93 30.93
C ASP A 707 -11.97 26.30 31.60
N VAL A 708 -11.99 26.05 32.92
CA VAL A 708 -10.85 25.45 33.63
C VAL A 708 -10.65 24.00 33.19
N GLN A 709 -11.72 23.22 33.13
CA GLN A 709 -11.68 21.85 32.64
C GLN A 709 -11.36 21.78 31.15
N ARG A 710 -11.89 22.70 30.34
CA ARG A 710 -11.54 22.81 28.92
C ARG A 710 -10.03 22.98 28.73
N GLN A 711 -9.42 23.92 29.46
CA GLN A 711 -7.96 24.14 29.40
C GLN A 711 -7.16 22.92 29.87
N ARG A 712 -7.67 22.20 30.88
CA ARG A 712 -7.06 20.94 31.32
C ARG A 712 -7.07 19.89 30.21
N TRP A 713 -8.20 19.71 29.52
CA TRP A 713 -8.31 18.76 28.41
C TRP A 713 -7.39 19.13 27.24
N LEU A 714 -7.31 20.42 26.89
CA LEU A 714 -6.39 20.91 25.85
C LEU A 714 -4.91 20.63 26.20
N ALA A 715 -4.51 20.90 27.45
CA ALA A 715 -3.15 20.64 27.90
C ALA A 715 -2.80 19.14 27.85
N LEU A 716 -3.72 18.28 28.30
CA LEU A 716 -3.55 16.82 28.22
C LEU A 716 -3.50 16.35 26.76
N ALA A 717 -4.36 16.88 25.89
CA ALA A 717 -4.39 16.51 24.48
C ALA A 717 -3.04 16.78 23.79
N LYS A 718 -2.40 17.90 24.12
CA LYS A 718 -1.05 18.22 23.61
C LYS A 718 0.03 17.31 24.19
N ALA A 719 0.01 17.08 25.51
CA ALA A 719 1.01 16.25 26.19
C ALA A 719 0.96 14.78 25.73
N ASN A 720 -0.23 14.29 25.38
CA ASN A 720 -0.47 12.90 25.03
C ASN A 720 -0.33 12.59 23.53
N PHE A 721 0.09 13.56 22.70
CA PHE A 721 0.12 13.37 21.25
C PHE A 721 1.03 12.23 20.79
N THR A 722 2.12 11.97 21.52
CA THR A 722 3.06 10.88 21.22
C THR A 722 2.63 9.53 21.79
N ILE A 723 1.52 9.43 22.53
CA ILE A 723 0.97 8.12 22.96
C ILE A 723 0.51 7.35 21.72
N LYS A 724 -0.13 8.05 20.78
CA LYS A 724 -0.53 7.54 19.46
C LYS A 724 -0.69 8.73 18.52
N VAL A 725 0.20 8.84 17.55
CA VAL A 725 0.25 9.94 16.61
C VAL A 725 -0.83 9.76 15.54
N ARG A 726 -1.90 10.54 15.67
CA ARG A 726 -2.95 10.65 14.64
C ARG A 726 -3.40 12.09 14.46
N PHE A 727 -3.45 12.54 13.22
CA PHE A 727 -3.96 13.84 12.83
C PHE A 727 -5.47 13.80 12.55
N PRO A 728 -6.20 14.92 12.66
CA PRO A 728 -7.62 14.99 12.31
C PRO A 728 -7.82 14.82 10.80
N ASN A 729 -8.76 13.99 10.36
CA ASN A 729 -9.07 13.86 8.92
C ASN A 729 -10.56 13.75 8.63
N LEU A 730 -11.36 13.36 9.63
CA LEU A 730 -12.80 13.27 9.47
C LEU A 730 -13.43 14.66 9.56
N VAL A 731 -14.46 14.91 8.76
CA VAL A 731 -15.18 16.20 8.76
C VAL A 731 -15.67 16.58 10.16
N ASP A 732 -16.13 15.61 10.95
CA ASP A 732 -16.62 15.89 12.30
C ASP A 732 -15.49 16.29 13.27
N GLU A 733 -14.27 15.79 13.07
CA GLU A 733 -13.09 16.21 13.83
C GLU A 733 -12.69 17.65 13.47
N VAL A 734 -12.84 18.04 12.20
CA VAL A 734 -12.59 19.41 11.74
C VAL A 734 -13.60 20.38 12.36
N GLU A 735 -14.88 20.01 12.39
CA GLU A 735 -15.93 20.80 13.05
C GLU A 735 -15.73 20.87 14.57
N MET A 736 -15.17 19.83 15.19
CA MET A 736 -14.74 19.85 16.59
C MET A 736 -13.60 20.86 16.81
N LEU A 737 -12.56 20.83 15.98
CA LEU A 737 -11.43 21.75 16.11
C LEU A 737 -11.81 23.21 15.85
N ARG A 738 -12.77 23.47 14.95
CA ARG A 738 -13.33 24.81 14.71
C ARG A 738 -14.03 25.41 15.93
N GLN A 739 -14.43 24.59 16.91
CA GLN A 739 -14.99 25.05 18.19
C GLN A 739 -13.91 25.41 19.23
N LEU A 740 -12.63 25.18 18.91
CA LEU A 740 -11.48 25.51 19.76
C LEU A 740 -10.53 26.54 19.10
N PRO A 741 -11.04 27.68 18.58
CA PRO A 741 -10.23 28.63 17.80
C PRO A 741 -9.11 29.30 18.60
N GLN A 742 -9.24 29.33 19.92
CA GLN A 742 -8.32 30.01 20.83
C GLN A 742 -7.05 29.21 21.16
N ASP A 743 -7.04 27.90 20.92
CA ASP A 743 -5.94 27.03 21.34
C ASP A 743 -4.91 26.84 20.21
N GLY A 744 -3.63 27.09 20.53
CA GLY A 744 -2.55 27.00 19.55
C GLY A 744 -2.32 25.58 19.01
N PHE A 745 -2.55 24.53 19.81
CA PHE A 745 -2.36 23.14 19.39
C PHE A 745 -3.55 22.62 18.57
N ALA A 746 -4.78 23.00 18.92
CA ALA A 746 -5.96 22.74 18.10
C ALA A 746 -5.84 23.41 16.72
N GLN A 747 -5.38 24.66 16.66
CA GLN A 747 -5.10 25.35 15.40
C GLN A 747 -3.98 24.67 14.60
N TYR A 748 -2.94 24.14 15.25
CA TYR A 748 -1.90 23.36 14.57
C TYR A 748 -2.50 22.16 13.83
N LEU A 749 -3.30 21.36 14.52
CA LEU A 749 -3.94 20.16 13.95
C LEU A 749 -4.94 20.53 12.84
N LEU A 750 -5.71 21.61 13.02
CA LEU A 750 -6.61 22.12 11.99
C LEU A 750 -5.84 22.58 10.73
N GLY A 751 -4.71 23.25 10.91
CA GLY A 751 -3.82 23.63 9.81
C GLY A 751 -3.25 22.41 9.08
N CYS A 752 -2.94 21.33 9.81
CA CYS A 752 -2.50 20.06 9.19
C CYS A 752 -3.59 19.43 8.32
N PHE A 753 -4.86 19.49 8.75
CA PHE A 753 -5.99 19.06 7.90
C PHE A 753 -6.06 19.91 6.64
N TYR A 754 -6.05 21.24 6.76
CA TYR A 754 -6.15 22.11 5.58
C TYR A 754 -4.99 21.89 4.60
N TYR A 755 -3.77 21.69 5.09
CA TYR A 755 -2.63 21.42 4.22
C TYR A 755 -2.78 20.08 3.50
N SER A 756 -3.21 19.01 4.18
CA SER A 756 -3.46 17.70 3.52
C SER A 756 -4.55 17.78 2.45
N LYS A 757 -5.46 18.76 2.57
CA LYS A 757 -6.52 19.07 1.60
C LYS A 757 -6.11 20.07 0.51
N ARG A 758 -4.83 20.50 0.49
CA ARG A 758 -4.27 21.52 -0.41
C ARG A 758 -4.87 22.92 -0.25
N LEU A 759 -5.38 23.23 0.94
CA LEU A 759 -5.89 24.55 1.35
C LEU A 759 -4.79 25.32 2.10
N TYR A 760 -3.78 25.74 1.35
CA TYR A 760 -2.53 26.25 1.92
C TYR A 760 -2.68 27.57 2.68
N ALA A 761 -3.56 28.47 2.22
CA ALA A 761 -3.75 29.77 2.86
C ALA A 761 -4.37 29.60 4.25
N GLU A 762 -5.40 28.77 4.35
CA GLU A 762 -6.07 28.41 5.60
C GLU A 762 -5.11 27.68 6.54
N ALA A 763 -4.31 26.74 6.02
CA ALA A 763 -3.29 26.04 6.81
C ALA A 763 -2.27 26.98 7.44
N VAL A 764 -1.72 27.90 6.65
CA VAL A 764 -0.71 28.87 7.11
C VAL A 764 -1.31 29.85 8.11
N ALA A 765 -2.55 30.28 7.94
CA ALA A 765 -3.20 31.15 8.92
C ALA A 765 -3.30 30.48 10.30
N CYS A 766 -3.69 29.20 10.33
CA CYS A 766 -3.69 28.39 11.54
C CYS A 766 -2.30 28.24 12.15
N TRP A 767 -1.28 27.92 11.35
CA TRP A 767 0.09 27.73 11.82
C TRP A 767 0.75 29.03 12.29
N GLU A 768 0.45 30.17 11.67
CA GLU A 768 0.93 31.46 12.14
C GLU A 768 0.32 31.83 13.49
N PHE A 769 -0.97 31.54 13.69
CA PHE A 769 -1.59 31.66 15.02
C PHE A 769 -0.92 30.73 16.03
N THR A 770 -0.70 29.46 15.69
CA THR A 770 0.04 28.52 16.53
C THR A 770 1.44 29.04 16.88
N ARG A 771 2.19 29.57 15.92
CA ARG A 771 3.54 30.12 16.14
C ARG A 771 3.54 31.29 17.12
N GLN A 772 2.50 32.13 17.08
CA GLN A 772 2.34 33.24 18.03
C GLN A 772 2.02 32.74 19.45
N GLN A 773 1.15 31.74 19.58
CA GLN A 773 0.76 31.17 20.89
C GLN A 773 1.85 30.25 21.48
N LEU A 774 2.54 29.50 20.64
CA LEU A 774 3.49 28.44 20.98
C LEU A 774 4.82 28.62 20.22
N PRO A 775 5.59 29.70 20.48
CA PRO A 775 6.81 30.00 19.73
C PRO A 775 7.91 28.94 19.87
N GLY A 776 7.86 28.10 20.92
CA GLY A 776 8.78 26.99 21.15
C GLY A 776 8.35 25.65 20.55
N PHE A 777 7.29 25.60 19.73
CA PHE A 777 6.79 24.35 19.16
C PHE A 777 7.48 24.06 17.82
N ALA A 778 8.46 23.15 17.78
CA ALA A 778 9.29 22.94 16.58
C ALA A 778 8.49 22.55 15.33
N ALA A 779 7.47 21.70 15.50
CA ALA A 779 6.62 21.22 14.40
C ALA A 779 5.96 22.36 13.59
N VAL A 780 5.58 23.48 14.22
CA VAL A 780 4.98 24.61 13.48
C VAL A 780 6.01 25.34 12.61
N HIS A 781 7.24 25.51 13.12
CA HIS A 781 8.34 26.10 12.36
C HIS A 781 8.75 25.20 11.20
N ARG A 782 8.76 23.88 11.41
CA ARG A 782 8.98 22.89 10.36
C ARG A 782 7.98 23.07 9.22
N LEU A 783 6.69 23.11 9.53
CA LEU A 783 5.62 23.21 8.52
C LEU A 783 5.63 24.52 7.75
N LEU A 784 5.90 25.65 8.42
CA LEU A 784 6.09 26.93 7.75
C LEU A 784 7.32 26.93 6.85
N GLY A 785 8.40 26.24 7.24
CA GLY A 785 9.59 26.06 6.42
C GLY A 785 9.33 25.24 5.15
N ILE A 786 8.61 24.11 5.29
CA ILE A 786 8.22 23.26 4.16
C ILE A 786 7.30 24.02 3.20
N TRP A 787 6.32 24.77 3.71
CA TRP A 787 5.43 25.59 2.87
C TRP A 787 6.21 26.68 2.12
N ALA A 788 7.13 27.38 2.79
CA ALA A 788 7.96 28.41 2.18
C ALA A 788 8.79 27.83 1.02
N TRP A 789 9.35 26.63 1.20
CA TRP A 789 10.08 25.94 0.13
C TRP A 789 9.17 25.46 -1.01
N ASN A 790 8.17 24.63 -0.69
CA ASN A 790 7.37 23.91 -1.69
C ASN A 790 6.39 24.80 -2.46
N LYS A 791 5.85 25.85 -1.81
CA LYS A 791 4.71 26.62 -2.34
C LYS A 791 5.05 28.08 -2.65
N GLN A 792 5.96 28.69 -1.88
CA GLN A 792 6.41 30.07 -2.13
C GLN A 792 7.72 30.13 -2.91
N HIS A 793 8.46 29.03 -2.96
CA HIS A 793 9.83 29.00 -3.49
C HIS A 793 10.75 30.03 -2.80
N ASP A 794 10.50 30.31 -1.51
CA ASP A 794 11.31 31.21 -0.68
C ASP A 794 12.32 30.41 0.14
N ALA A 795 13.51 30.25 -0.44
CA ALA A 795 14.63 29.55 0.18
C ALA A 795 15.07 30.17 1.53
N ALA A 796 15.04 31.50 1.65
CA ALA A 796 15.55 32.19 2.83
C ALA A 796 14.61 31.99 4.03
N GLN A 797 13.30 32.10 3.80
CA GLN A 797 12.30 31.84 4.82
C GLN A 797 12.26 30.35 5.21
N ALA A 798 12.38 29.45 4.23
CA ALA A 798 12.45 28.02 4.46
C ALA A 798 13.62 27.66 5.38
N GLU A 799 14.82 28.12 5.05
CA GLU A 799 16.03 27.84 5.84
C GLU A 799 15.94 28.44 7.26
N ALA A 800 15.45 29.68 7.39
CA ALA A 800 15.28 30.30 8.71
C ALA A 800 14.32 29.51 9.61
N SER A 801 13.22 29.00 9.04
CA SER A 801 12.19 28.27 9.78
C SER A 801 12.64 26.85 10.13
N LEU A 802 13.23 26.10 9.19
CA LEU A 802 13.77 24.76 9.43
C LEU A 802 14.93 24.80 10.43
N ARG A 803 15.84 25.79 10.32
CA ARG A 803 16.90 26.00 11.32
C ARG A 803 16.31 26.25 12.71
N LYS A 804 15.24 27.05 12.80
CA LYS A 804 14.58 27.30 14.09
C LYS A 804 13.96 26.03 14.67
N ALA A 805 13.37 25.17 13.83
CA ALA A 805 12.84 23.88 14.27
C ALA A 805 13.97 22.97 14.82
N ALA A 806 15.07 22.82 14.08
CA ALA A 806 16.22 22.03 14.52
C ALA A 806 16.91 22.58 15.78
N GLU A 807 16.91 23.91 15.98
CA GLU A 807 17.40 24.53 17.23
C GLU A 807 16.50 24.24 18.44
N LEU A 808 15.18 24.09 18.24
CA LEU A 808 14.23 23.79 19.30
C LEU A 808 14.27 22.32 19.72
N GLU A 809 14.58 21.41 18.78
CA GLU A 809 14.69 19.97 19.00
C GLU A 809 15.99 19.42 18.37
N PRO A 810 17.17 19.67 18.99
CA PRO A 810 18.48 19.33 18.41
C PRO A 810 18.76 17.83 18.31
N GLU A 811 18.02 17.00 19.04
CA GLU A 811 18.13 15.53 19.02
C GLU A 811 17.12 14.89 18.07
N ASN A 812 16.34 15.68 17.32
CA ASN A 812 15.35 15.18 16.38
C ASN A 812 16.01 14.92 15.00
N PRO A 813 16.21 13.65 14.59
CA PRO A 813 16.93 13.34 13.36
C PRO A 813 16.14 13.71 12.10
N ARG A 814 14.80 13.82 12.17
CA ARG A 814 13.97 14.31 11.06
C ARG A 814 14.32 15.75 10.71
N LEU A 815 14.35 16.62 11.72
CA LEU A 815 14.56 18.05 11.53
C LEU A 815 15.97 18.34 11.04
N LEU A 816 16.95 17.57 11.54
CA LEU A 816 18.33 17.63 11.05
C LEU A 816 18.42 17.18 9.58
N PHE A 817 17.78 16.07 9.22
CA PHE A 817 17.73 15.59 7.83
C PHE A 817 17.09 16.60 6.89
N GLU A 818 15.94 17.18 7.25
CA GLU A 818 15.26 18.14 6.39
C GLU A 818 16.05 19.44 6.20
N LEU A 819 16.73 19.91 7.25
CA LEU A 819 17.60 21.07 7.14
C LEU A 819 18.81 20.79 6.23
N ASP A 820 19.48 19.65 6.41
CA ASP A 820 20.60 19.25 5.55
C ASP A 820 20.16 18.98 4.11
N TYR A 821 18.99 18.37 3.91
CA TYR A 821 18.40 18.17 2.59
C TYR A 821 18.10 19.52 1.91
N LEU A 822 17.55 20.50 2.63
CA LEU A 822 17.38 21.85 2.08
C LEU A 822 18.75 22.46 1.70
N HIS A 823 19.78 22.31 2.55
CA HIS A 823 21.14 22.77 2.24
C HIS A 823 21.73 22.09 1.00
N LYS A 824 21.43 20.81 0.78
CA LYS A 824 21.75 20.09 -0.46
C LYS A 824 21.07 20.71 -1.68
N GLN A 825 19.76 20.95 -1.61
CA GLN A 825 19.00 21.56 -2.72
C GLN A 825 19.48 22.98 -3.04
N LEU A 826 19.92 23.74 -2.02
CA LEU A 826 20.47 25.09 -2.18
C LEU A 826 21.92 25.11 -2.67
N GLY A 827 22.54 23.96 -2.92
CA GLY A 827 23.94 23.89 -3.33
C GLY A 827 24.91 24.44 -2.28
N ARG A 828 24.63 24.25 -0.99
CA ARG A 828 25.55 24.69 0.07
C ARG A 828 26.88 23.94 -0.03
N PRO A 829 28.03 24.59 0.25
CA PRO A 829 29.33 23.93 0.22
C PRO A 829 29.36 22.68 1.10
N THR A 830 29.93 21.58 0.59
CA THR A 830 29.98 20.28 1.29
C THR A 830 30.67 20.37 2.64
N ALA A 831 31.68 21.23 2.80
CA ALA A 831 32.35 21.45 4.07
C ALA A 831 31.41 22.00 5.17
N GLN A 832 30.44 22.85 4.79
CA GLN A 832 29.47 23.41 5.74
C GLN A 832 28.45 22.36 6.16
N ARG A 833 27.92 21.59 5.19
CA ARG A 833 27.03 20.46 5.47
C ARG A 833 27.71 19.40 6.35
N LEU A 834 28.95 19.05 6.04
CA LEU A 834 29.72 18.10 6.83
C LEU A 834 29.91 18.59 8.26
N ALA A 835 30.28 19.86 8.46
CA ALA A 835 30.43 20.43 9.80
C ALA A 835 29.13 20.42 10.61
N LEU A 836 27.97 20.61 9.96
CA LEU A 836 26.66 20.49 10.61
C LEU A 836 26.39 19.06 11.07
N LEU A 837 26.57 18.08 10.18
CA LEU A 837 26.29 16.68 10.50
C LEU A 837 27.29 16.08 11.49
N GLU A 838 28.58 16.43 11.40
CA GLU A 838 29.60 15.98 12.38
C GLU A 838 29.36 16.56 13.77
N LYS A 839 28.88 17.81 13.86
CA LYS A 839 28.50 18.42 15.14
C LYS A 839 27.37 17.63 15.83
N HIS A 840 26.47 17.03 15.06
CA HIS A 840 25.32 16.25 15.54
C HIS A 840 25.44 14.78 15.14
N GLN A 841 26.67 14.23 15.09
CA GLN A 841 26.93 12.89 14.55
C GLN A 841 26.07 11.77 15.18
N PRO A 842 25.87 11.69 16.51
CA PRO A 842 25.00 10.66 17.09
C PRO A 842 23.58 10.70 16.54
N VAL A 843 23.03 11.90 16.29
CA VAL A 843 21.70 12.11 15.71
C VAL A 843 21.68 11.75 14.23
N ALA A 844 22.74 12.12 13.48
CA ALA A 844 22.88 11.77 12.06
C ALA A 844 22.90 10.26 11.81
N LEU A 845 23.38 9.49 12.79
CA LEU A 845 23.44 8.04 12.77
C LEU A 845 22.17 7.35 13.28
N LEU A 846 21.09 8.06 13.61
CA LEU A 846 19.83 7.42 14.03
C LEU A 846 19.02 6.89 12.84
N ARG A 847 19.18 7.49 11.66
CA ARG A 847 18.41 7.16 10.46
C ARG A 847 19.30 6.81 9.28
N ASP A 848 18.87 5.88 8.45
CA ASP A 848 19.69 5.40 7.33
C ASP A 848 19.81 6.41 6.18
N ASP A 849 18.77 7.20 5.92
CA ASP A 849 18.79 8.26 4.90
C ASP A 849 19.77 9.40 5.26
N LEU A 850 19.75 9.86 6.50
CA LEU A 850 20.69 10.87 7.00
C LEU A 850 22.12 10.31 7.16
N THR A 851 22.24 9.03 7.53
CA THR A 851 23.55 8.35 7.56
C THR A 851 24.15 8.29 6.16
N ALA A 852 23.37 8.00 5.12
CA ALA A 852 23.85 7.97 3.74
C ALA A 852 24.36 9.35 3.28
N GLU A 853 23.73 10.45 3.67
CA GLU A 853 24.23 11.81 3.39
C GLU A 853 25.57 12.09 4.11
N LEU A 854 25.74 11.64 5.36
CA LEU A 854 27.02 11.77 6.07
C LEU A 854 28.14 10.94 5.42
N LEU A 855 27.85 9.71 5.00
CA LEU A 855 28.80 8.84 4.27
C LEU A 855 29.28 9.50 2.97
N SER A 856 28.35 10.02 2.17
CA SER A 856 28.63 10.80 0.95
C SER A 856 29.60 11.96 1.24
N LEU A 857 29.31 12.78 2.25
CA LEU A 857 30.15 13.91 2.61
C LEU A 857 31.54 13.48 3.11
N TRP A 858 31.64 12.39 3.88
CA TRP A 858 32.94 11.83 4.28
C TRP A 858 33.77 11.37 3.07
N HIS A 859 33.16 10.70 2.09
CA HIS A 859 33.84 10.30 0.86
C HIS A 859 34.39 11.50 0.07
N ILE A 860 33.61 12.56 -0.05
CA ILE A 860 33.99 13.79 -0.75
C ILE A 860 35.19 14.46 -0.05
N HIS A 861 35.24 14.40 1.29
CA HIS A 861 36.32 15.00 2.09
C HIS A 861 37.48 14.03 2.40
N GLY A 862 37.52 12.86 1.76
CA GLY A 862 38.61 11.88 1.92
C GLY A 862 38.63 11.14 3.26
N LYS A 863 37.56 11.24 4.06
CA LYS A 863 37.36 10.52 5.33
C LYS A 863 36.84 9.10 5.10
N ASN A 864 37.54 8.34 4.25
CA ASN A 864 37.10 7.03 3.78
C ASN A 864 37.14 5.94 4.86
N ALA A 865 38.02 6.09 5.86
CA ALA A 865 38.13 5.15 6.97
C ALA A 865 36.94 5.25 7.93
N GLU A 866 36.48 6.48 8.21
CA GLU A 866 35.31 6.78 9.03
C GLU A 866 34.04 6.21 8.38
N ALA A 867 33.85 6.45 7.08
CA ALA A 867 32.73 5.89 6.32
C ALA A 867 32.77 4.35 6.28
N HIS A 868 33.96 3.76 6.07
CA HIS A 868 34.13 2.30 6.10
C HIS A 868 33.73 1.70 7.46
N ALA A 869 34.12 2.34 8.57
CA ALA A 869 33.80 1.85 9.91
C ALA A 869 32.29 1.76 10.15
N VAL A 870 31.52 2.77 9.69
CA VAL A 870 30.05 2.75 9.78
C VAL A 870 29.47 1.67 8.86
N LEU A 871 29.89 1.62 7.59
CA LEU A 871 29.41 0.63 6.61
C LEU A 871 29.71 -0.83 7.01
N ALA A 872 30.75 -1.06 7.81
CA ALA A 872 31.14 -2.40 8.28
C ALA A 872 30.42 -2.84 9.57
N GLN A 873 29.89 -1.90 10.36
CA GLN A 873 29.38 -2.18 11.71
C GLN A 873 27.88 -1.96 11.85
N ARG A 874 27.33 -0.95 11.18
CA ARG A 874 25.90 -0.61 11.28
C ARG A 874 25.06 -1.60 10.47
N THR A 875 23.95 -2.04 11.06
CA THR A 875 22.88 -2.72 10.33
C THR A 875 21.94 -1.69 9.74
N PHE A 876 21.78 -1.70 8.42
CA PHE A 876 20.89 -0.84 7.66
C PHE A 876 19.59 -1.59 7.31
N HIS A 877 18.51 -0.82 7.17
CA HIS A 877 17.17 -1.32 6.90
C HIS A 877 16.57 -0.57 5.71
N PRO A 878 16.68 -1.11 4.49
CA PRO A 878 16.12 -0.45 3.32
C PRO A 878 14.59 -0.36 3.39
N TRP A 879 14.05 0.74 2.85
CA TRP A 879 12.62 0.86 2.56
C TRP A 879 12.35 0.25 1.18
N GLU A 880 11.24 -0.45 0.99
CA GLU A 880 10.83 -0.97 -0.32
C GLU A 880 10.78 0.14 -1.39
N GLY A 881 11.57 -0.01 -2.44
CA GLY A 881 11.73 0.97 -3.52
C GLY A 881 12.86 1.99 -3.29
N GLY A 882 13.45 2.03 -2.09
CA GLY A 882 14.55 2.91 -1.64
C GLY A 882 15.93 2.29 -1.69
N GLU A 883 16.04 1.13 -2.32
CA GLU A 883 17.28 0.40 -2.50
C GLU A 883 18.30 1.18 -3.34
N GLY A 884 19.58 0.84 -3.20
CA GLY A 884 20.68 1.47 -3.94
C GLY A 884 21.35 2.63 -3.22
N LYS A 885 20.72 3.24 -2.20
CA LYS A 885 21.29 4.40 -1.49
C LYS A 885 22.52 4.03 -0.66
N VAL A 886 22.37 3.06 0.24
CA VAL A 886 23.46 2.65 1.14
C VAL A 886 24.47 1.77 0.40
N THR A 887 23.99 0.83 -0.41
CA THR A 887 24.83 -0.02 -1.28
C THR A 887 25.64 0.80 -2.26
N GLY A 888 25.09 1.90 -2.79
CA GLY A 888 25.83 2.89 -3.58
C GLY A 888 27.00 3.52 -2.82
N GLN A 889 26.80 3.94 -1.55
CA GLN A 889 27.88 4.46 -0.71
C GLN A 889 28.93 3.38 -0.39
N TYR A 890 28.51 2.13 -0.18
CA TYR A 890 29.44 1.00 -0.02
C TYR A 890 30.35 0.81 -1.24
N LEU A 891 29.78 0.79 -2.45
CA LEU A 891 30.56 0.68 -3.68
C LEU A 891 31.54 1.85 -3.84
N ILE A 892 31.11 3.08 -3.56
CA ILE A 892 31.97 4.26 -3.63
C ILE A 892 33.10 4.18 -2.60
N ASN A 893 32.84 3.72 -1.38
CA ASN A 893 33.87 3.51 -0.38
C ASN A 893 34.94 2.52 -0.84
N GLN A 894 34.52 1.36 -1.36
CA GLN A 894 35.43 0.33 -1.85
C GLN A 894 36.28 0.84 -3.02
N GLN A 895 35.66 1.55 -3.97
CA GLN A 895 36.36 2.17 -5.10
C GLN A 895 37.38 3.20 -4.62
N ARG A 896 37.02 4.11 -3.71
CA ARG A 896 37.94 5.13 -3.19
C ARG A 896 39.14 4.52 -2.47
N ARG A 897 38.92 3.51 -1.62
CA ARG A 897 40.00 2.79 -0.92
C ARG A 897 40.89 2.02 -1.90
N ALA A 898 40.30 1.43 -2.95
CA ALA A 898 41.06 0.77 -4.01
C ALA A 898 41.92 1.78 -4.78
N LEU A 899 41.40 2.97 -5.08
CA LEU A 899 42.15 4.05 -5.72
C LEU A 899 43.30 4.57 -4.86
N GLU A 900 43.10 4.70 -3.55
CA GLU A 900 44.18 5.00 -2.60
C GLU A 900 45.27 3.92 -2.63
N ALA A 901 44.90 2.63 -2.63
CA ALA A 901 45.86 1.54 -2.73
C ALA A 901 46.62 1.54 -4.08
N ILE A 902 45.92 1.82 -5.18
CA ILE A 902 46.51 1.99 -6.52
C ILE A 902 47.54 3.12 -6.53
N HIS A 903 47.22 4.27 -5.93
CA HIS A 903 48.16 5.40 -5.85
C HIS A 903 49.42 5.07 -5.04
N HIS A 904 49.32 4.16 -4.06
CA HIS A 904 50.46 3.65 -3.31
C HIS A 904 51.19 2.48 -4.00
N GLY A 905 50.73 2.04 -5.18
CA GLY A 905 51.28 0.90 -5.90
C GLY A 905 50.90 -0.47 -5.31
N ASP A 906 49.96 -0.52 -4.37
CA ASP A 906 49.46 -1.76 -3.77
C ASP A 906 48.26 -2.32 -4.57
N TYR A 907 48.57 -2.84 -5.75
CA TYR A 907 47.57 -3.39 -6.67
C TYR A 907 46.86 -4.63 -6.12
N ARG A 908 47.51 -5.38 -5.22
CA ARG A 908 46.92 -6.56 -4.61
C ARG A 908 45.81 -6.19 -3.63
N SER A 909 46.06 -5.22 -2.74
CA SER A 909 45.03 -4.71 -1.85
C SER A 909 43.88 -4.06 -2.63
N ALA A 910 44.19 -3.33 -3.70
CA ALA A 910 43.16 -2.77 -4.60
C ALA A 910 42.28 -3.86 -5.22
N GLN A 911 42.88 -4.94 -5.75
CA GLN A 911 42.12 -6.07 -6.30
C GLN A 911 41.23 -6.75 -5.25
N ASN A 912 41.69 -6.89 -4.00
CA ASN A 912 40.89 -7.48 -2.94
C ASN A 912 39.66 -6.62 -2.64
N LEU A 913 39.83 -5.30 -2.48
CA LEU A 913 38.73 -4.35 -2.25
C LEU A 913 37.71 -4.35 -3.40
N LEU A 914 38.18 -4.41 -4.65
CA LEU A 914 37.30 -4.45 -5.83
C LEU A 914 36.56 -5.78 -5.95
N LYS A 915 37.20 -6.92 -5.62
CA LYS A 915 36.52 -8.22 -5.55
C LYS A 915 35.48 -8.26 -4.44
N GLU A 916 35.78 -7.67 -3.29
CA GLU A 916 34.80 -7.50 -2.21
C GLU A 916 33.59 -6.68 -2.67
N ALA A 917 33.79 -5.62 -3.48
CA ALA A 917 32.71 -4.78 -4.00
C ALA A 917 31.72 -5.52 -4.93
N LEU A 918 32.10 -6.69 -5.47
CA LEU A 918 31.19 -7.57 -6.23
C LEU A 918 30.19 -8.32 -5.34
N HIS A 919 30.28 -8.18 -4.02
CA HIS A 919 29.40 -8.79 -3.04
C HIS A 919 28.91 -7.76 -2.02
N TYR A 920 27.64 -7.82 -1.62
CA TYR A 920 27.12 -6.94 -0.57
C TYR A 920 27.19 -7.62 0.80
N PRO A 921 27.82 -6.98 1.80
CA PRO A 921 27.73 -7.42 3.19
C PRO A 921 26.29 -7.48 3.68
N LEU A 922 25.96 -8.51 4.47
CA LEU A 922 24.59 -8.74 4.94
C LEU A 922 24.03 -7.59 5.79
N ASN A 923 24.89 -6.84 6.49
CA ASN A 923 24.48 -5.72 7.31
C ASN A 923 23.97 -4.52 6.50
N LEU A 924 24.14 -4.49 5.18
CA LEU A 924 23.56 -3.44 4.33
C LEU A 924 22.05 -3.63 4.09
N GLY A 925 21.51 -4.83 4.37
CA GLY A 925 20.09 -5.12 4.22
C GLY A 925 19.60 -5.27 2.77
N GLU A 926 20.47 -5.14 1.77
CA GLU A 926 20.14 -5.22 0.34
C GLU A 926 20.97 -6.29 -0.39
N GLY A 927 20.39 -6.86 -1.45
CA GLY A 927 21.06 -7.82 -2.34
C GLY A 927 21.23 -7.27 -3.75
N ARG A 928 22.10 -7.90 -4.54
CA ARG A 928 22.40 -7.46 -5.90
C ARG A 928 21.27 -7.79 -6.89
N LEU A 929 21.05 -6.91 -7.85
CA LEU A 929 20.11 -7.13 -8.94
C LEU A 929 20.72 -8.04 -10.01
N ALA A 930 19.92 -8.95 -10.58
CA ALA A 930 20.40 -9.92 -11.59
C ALA A 930 20.97 -9.25 -12.86
N GLY A 931 20.50 -8.06 -13.22
CA GLY A 931 20.97 -7.28 -14.37
C GLY A 931 22.16 -6.35 -14.11
N GLN A 932 22.75 -6.36 -12.91
CA GLN A 932 23.87 -5.50 -12.54
C GLN A 932 25.20 -6.05 -13.05
N THR A 933 25.88 -5.28 -13.91
CA THR A 933 27.07 -5.73 -14.66
C THR A 933 28.42 -5.21 -14.12
N ASP A 934 28.43 -4.24 -13.19
CA ASP A 934 29.62 -3.73 -12.48
C ASP A 934 30.80 -3.35 -13.37
N ASN A 935 30.51 -2.70 -14.50
CA ASN A 935 31.51 -2.43 -15.53
C ASN A 935 32.70 -1.60 -15.00
N ASP A 936 32.43 -0.70 -14.04
CA ASP A 936 33.43 0.10 -13.33
C ASP A 936 34.41 -0.77 -12.54
N ILE A 937 33.90 -1.70 -11.73
CA ILE A 937 34.70 -2.59 -10.89
C ILE A 937 35.54 -3.54 -11.75
N TRP A 938 34.93 -4.16 -12.77
CA TRP A 938 35.63 -5.06 -13.68
C TRP A 938 36.73 -4.36 -14.47
N TYR A 939 36.49 -3.12 -14.91
CA TYR A 939 37.52 -2.34 -15.58
C TYR A 939 38.73 -2.09 -14.66
N LEU A 940 38.48 -1.67 -13.41
CA LEU A 940 39.54 -1.41 -12.43
C LEU A 940 40.32 -2.70 -12.06
N LEU A 941 39.63 -3.84 -11.95
CA LEU A 941 40.27 -5.15 -11.76
C LEU A 941 41.22 -5.49 -12.92
N GLY A 942 40.77 -5.27 -14.16
CA GLY A 942 41.59 -5.49 -15.34
C GLY A 942 42.81 -4.57 -15.37
N TRP A 943 42.63 -3.30 -14.97
CA TRP A 943 43.74 -2.35 -14.87
C TRP A 943 44.79 -2.80 -13.82
N CYS A 944 44.36 -3.19 -12.61
CA CYS A 944 45.28 -3.68 -11.57
C CYS A 944 46.00 -4.98 -11.98
N ALA A 945 45.33 -5.88 -12.70
CA ALA A 945 45.94 -7.08 -13.25
C ALA A 945 47.01 -6.73 -14.30
N GLY A 946 46.73 -5.75 -15.17
CA GLY A 946 47.67 -5.22 -16.15
C GLY A 946 48.95 -4.65 -15.50
N GLN A 947 48.82 -3.89 -14.42
CA GLN A 947 49.98 -3.36 -13.68
C GLN A 947 50.83 -4.46 -13.04
N GLN A 948 50.22 -5.60 -12.70
CA GLN A 948 50.90 -6.80 -12.20
C GLN A 948 51.39 -7.74 -13.32
N GLN A 949 51.26 -7.34 -14.59
CA GLN A 949 51.62 -8.13 -15.77
C GLN A 949 50.82 -9.43 -15.95
N GLU A 950 49.63 -9.51 -15.36
CA GLU A 950 48.70 -10.65 -15.46
C GLU A 950 47.78 -10.52 -16.67
N THR A 951 48.35 -10.57 -17.88
CA THR A 951 47.65 -10.26 -19.14
C THR A 951 46.33 -11.03 -19.34
N GLN A 952 46.30 -12.34 -19.03
CA GLN A 952 45.09 -13.15 -19.19
C GLN A 952 43.96 -12.72 -18.25
N HIS A 953 44.29 -12.35 -17.00
CA HIS A 953 43.29 -11.86 -16.04
C HIS A 953 42.80 -10.47 -16.42
N ALA A 954 43.69 -9.61 -16.94
CA ALA A 954 43.33 -8.29 -17.43
C ALA A 954 42.30 -8.37 -18.58
N ASP A 955 42.58 -9.18 -19.61
CA ASP A 955 41.69 -9.39 -20.74
C ASP A 955 40.34 -9.99 -20.32
N ALA A 956 40.35 -10.97 -19.40
CA ALA A 956 39.13 -11.57 -18.88
C ALA A 956 38.26 -10.53 -18.15
N ALA A 957 38.86 -9.70 -17.30
CA ALA A 957 38.15 -8.65 -16.57
C ALA A 957 37.59 -7.57 -17.52
N TRP A 958 38.35 -7.12 -18.52
CA TRP A 958 37.83 -6.17 -19.51
C TRP A 958 36.72 -6.76 -20.37
N ARG A 959 36.74 -8.07 -20.68
CA ARG A 959 35.63 -8.75 -21.37
C ARG A 959 34.36 -8.84 -20.52
N GLN A 960 34.48 -8.90 -19.20
CA GLN A 960 33.33 -8.75 -18.29
C GLN A 960 32.83 -7.29 -18.27
N ALA A 961 33.76 -6.33 -18.26
CA ALA A 961 33.43 -4.91 -18.24
C ALA A 961 32.74 -4.39 -19.52
N ILE A 962 32.64 -5.18 -20.61
CA ILE A 962 31.88 -4.81 -21.83
C ILE A 962 30.48 -5.44 -21.90
N GLN A 963 30.06 -6.23 -20.90
CA GLN A 963 28.73 -6.85 -20.86
C GLN A 963 27.65 -5.84 -20.43
N GLY A 964 26.39 -6.11 -20.78
CA GLY A 964 25.22 -5.30 -20.44
C GLY A 964 24.58 -4.61 -21.65
N ASP A 965 23.54 -3.82 -21.41
CA ASP A 965 22.98 -2.94 -22.45
C ASP A 965 24.04 -1.89 -22.86
N ALA A 966 23.88 -1.27 -24.03
CA ALA A 966 24.72 -0.18 -24.54
C ALA A 966 23.93 1.14 -24.71
N GLY A 967 22.64 1.17 -24.37
CA GLY A 967 21.77 2.33 -24.47
C GLY A 967 22.10 3.45 -23.48
N LEU A 968 21.89 4.71 -23.91
CA LEU A 968 21.89 5.88 -23.03
C LEU A 968 20.45 6.28 -22.74
N ASP A 969 20.10 6.31 -21.45
CA ASP A 969 18.80 6.77 -20.98
C ASP A 969 18.93 7.79 -19.84
N ALA A 970 17.79 8.34 -19.41
CA ALA A 970 17.73 9.30 -18.33
C ALA A 970 17.83 8.69 -16.91
N GLY A 971 17.80 7.35 -16.78
CA GLY A 971 17.79 6.61 -15.50
C GLY A 971 16.71 7.07 -14.53
N ARG A 972 15.57 6.38 -14.46
CA ARG A 972 14.41 6.77 -13.65
C ARG A 972 14.22 5.92 -12.39
N TYR A 973 14.71 4.69 -12.39
CA TYR A 973 14.45 3.68 -11.37
C TYR A 973 15.74 3.11 -10.78
N TYR A 974 15.67 2.60 -9.55
CA TYR A 974 16.82 2.01 -8.86
C TYR A 974 17.39 0.76 -9.58
N ASN A 975 16.59 0.12 -10.42
CA ASN A 975 16.97 -1.04 -11.23
C ASN A 975 17.32 -0.67 -12.69
N ASP A 976 17.48 0.60 -13.01
CA ASP A 976 18.09 1.04 -14.27
C ASP A 976 19.60 0.92 -14.19
N GLN A 977 20.26 0.64 -15.32
CA GLN A 977 21.72 0.55 -15.35
C GLN A 977 22.32 1.96 -15.18
N PRO A 978 23.28 2.15 -14.25
CA PRO A 978 23.97 3.44 -14.11
C PRO A 978 24.65 3.87 -15.41
N VAL A 979 24.48 5.13 -15.80
CA VAL A 979 25.04 5.63 -17.07
C VAL A 979 26.57 5.58 -17.14
N ASP A 980 27.24 5.59 -15.98
CA ASP A 980 28.70 5.44 -15.92
C ASP A 980 29.17 4.03 -16.27
N TYR A 981 28.34 2.99 -16.16
CA TYR A 981 28.69 1.64 -16.63
C TYR A 981 28.99 1.63 -18.13
N GLN A 982 28.21 2.39 -18.91
CA GLN A 982 28.42 2.56 -20.35
C GLN A 982 29.78 3.21 -20.67
N PHE A 983 30.22 4.14 -19.81
CA PHE A 983 31.54 4.76 -19.94
C PHE A 983 32.65 3.72 -19.72
N TRP A 984 32.49 2.85 -18.71
CA TRP A 984 33.47 1.81 -18.43
C TRP A 984 33.49 0.70 -19.48
N GLN A 985 32.36 0.37 -20.11
CA GLN A 985 32.33 -0.49 -21.30
C GLN A 985 33.20 0.10 -22.42
N ALA A 986 33.04 1.40 -22.72
CA ALA A 986 33.85 2.06 -23.74
C ALA A 986 35.35 2.12 -23.36
N MET A 987 35.66 2.35 -22.08
CA MET A 987 37.05 2.28 -21.59
C MET A 987 37.64 0.87 -21.70
N ALA A 988 36.86 -0.18 -21.42
CA ALA A 988 37.30 -1.57 -21.58
C ALA A 988 37.52 -1.94 -23.06
N LEU A 989 36.64 -1.50 -23.97
CA LEU A 989 36.84 -1.65 -25.42
C LEU A 989 38.16 -1.03 -25.88
N LYS A 990 38.49 0.17 -25.39
CA LYS A 990 39.77 0.83 -25.67
C LYS A 990 40.97 0.01 -25.21
N ARG A 991 40.87 -0.70 -24.07
CA ARG A 991 41.93 -1.61 -23.57
C ARG A 991 42.04 -2.91 -24.38
N LEU A 992 40.93 -3.38 -24.94
CA LEU A 992 40.87 -4.56 -25.81
C LEU A 992 41.29 -4.27 -27.27
N GLY A 993 41.63 -3.01 -27.60
CA GLY A 993 42.07 -2.59 -28.95
C GLY A 993 40.94 -2.12 -29.88
N GLU A 994 39.70 -2.08 -29.40
CA GLU A 994 38.50 -1.67 -30.15
C GLU A 994 38.31 -0.13 -30.10
N HIS A 995 39.33 0.61 -30.53
CA HIS A 995 39.40 2.07 -30.36
C HIS A 995 38.27 2.84 -31.05
N GLU A 996 37.94 2.49 -32.29
CA GLU A 996 36.88 3.18 -33.05
C GLU A 996 35.51 3.04 -32.39
N GLN A 997 35.20 1.85 -31.86
CA GLN A 997 33.95 1.59 -31.15
C GLN A 997 33.87 2.38 -29.84
N ALA A 998 34.98 2.45 -29.09
CA ALA A 998 35.07 3.23 -27.86
C ALA A 998 34.87 4.74 -28.12
N GLU A 999 35.56 5.31 -29.11
CA GLU A 999 35.42 6.73 -29.47
C GLU A 999 34.01 7.08 -29.95
N ALA A 1000 33.39 6.21 -30.76
CA ALA A 1000 32.01 6.39 -31.21
C ALA A 1000 31.04 6.49 -30.01
N ARG A 1001 31.20 5.61 -29.02
CA ARG A 1001 30.41 5.65 -27.79
C ARG A 1001 30.63 6.96 -27.03
N PHE A 1002 31.87 7.38 -26.77
CA PHE A 1002 32.12 8.64 -26.05
C PHE A 1002 31.53 9.87 -26.76
N ARG A 1003 31.56 9.91 -28.10
CA ARG A 1003 30.88 10.97 -28.86
C ARG A 1003 29.36 10.92 -28.70
N GLN A 1004 28.78 9.72 -28.61
CA GLN A 1004 27.35 9.53 -28.38
C GLN A 1004 26.90 10.10 -27.03
N PHE A 1005 27.70 9.98 -25.96
CA PHE A 1005 27.42 10.62 -24.66
C PHE A 1005 27.26 12.13 -24.80
N ILE A 1006 28.19 12.79 -25.49
CA ILE A 1006 28.17 14.25 -25.69
C ILE A 1006 26.94 14.66 -26.49
N ILE A 1007 26.66 13.96 -27.60
CA ILE A 1007 25.50 14.23 -28.46
C ILE A 1007 24.21 14.05 -27.67
N TRP A 1008 24.09 12.95 -26.91
CA TRP A 1008 22.89 12.65 -26.14
C TRP A 1008 22.65 13.71 -25.06
N GLY A 1009 23.67 14.07 -24.27
CA GLY A 1009 23.53 15.07 -23.21
C GLY A 1009 23.12 16.45 -23.74
N GLN A 1010 23.71 16.87 -24.87
CA GLN A 1010 23.36 18.13 -25.52
C GLN A 1010 21.94 18.15 -26.10
N GLN A 1011 21.50 17.02 -26.68
CA GLN A 1011 20.17 16.90 -27.27
C GLN A 1011 19.07 16.91 -26.21
N HIS A 1012 19.28 16.21 -25.09
CA HIS A 1012 18.23 15.99 -24.09
C HIS A 1012 18.24 17.04 -22.96
N HIS A 1013 19.26 17.92 -22.86
CA HIS A 1013 19.39 18.90 -21.78
C HIS A 1013 18.12 19.73 -21.49
N ASN A 1014 17.37 20.08 -22.54
CA ASN A 1014 16.17 20.92 -22.46
C ASN A 1014 14.86 20.15 -22.55
N ASP A 1015 14.91 18.81 -22.54
CA ASP A 1015 13.71 18.00 -22.58
C ASP A 1015 12.88 18.23 -21.32
N PRO A 1016 11.56 18.41 -21.46
CA PRO A 1016 10.69 18.53 -20.31
C PRO A 1016 10.64 17.22 -19.54
N VAL A 1017 10.87 17.27 -18.22
CA VAL A 1017 10.73 16.10 -17.35
C VAL A 1017 9.30 15.98 -16.85
N GLU A 1018 8.59 14.98 -17.36
CA GLU A 1018 7.25 14.63 -16.87
C GLU A 1018 7.32 13.54 -15.79
N SER A 1019 6.36 13.57 -14.87
CA SER A 1019 6.16 12.48 -13.93
C SER A 1019 5.68 11.23 -14.66
N ASP A 1020 6.33 10.10 -14.41
CA ASP A 1020 5.89 8.83 -14.99
C ASP A 1020 4.49 8.49 -14.48
N PHE A 1021 3.55 8.34 -15.41
CA PHE A 1021 2.17 8.00 -15.11
C PHE A 1021 2.06 6.58 -14.53
N PHE A 1022 2.93 5.66 -14.95
CA PHE A 1022 2.91 4.25 -14.54
C PHE A 1022 4.00 3.90 -13.52
N ALA A 1023 4.55 4.91 -12.81
CA ALA A 1023 5.43 4.67 -11.68
C ALA A 1023 4.73 3.74 -10.66
N VAL A 1024 5.43 2.73 -10.16
CA VAL A 1024 4.87 1.78 -9.19
C VAL A 1024 5.23 2.16 -7.76
N SER A 1025 6.48 2.50 -7.46
CA SER A 1025 6.85 2.97 -6.12
C SER A 1025 7.94 4.03 -6.21
N LEU A 1026 7.77 5.10 -5.45
CA LEU A 1026 8.78 6.10 -5.17
C LEU A 1026 8.86 6.21 -3.64
N PRO A 1027 9.86 5.60 -3.01
CA PRO A 1027 9.90 5.32 -1.57
C PRO A 1027 10.09 6.57 -0.70
N ASP A 1028 10.66 7.64 -1.28
CA ASP A 1028 11.29 8.72 -0.53
C ASP A 1028 10.28 9.44 0.36
N LEU A 1029 10.48 9.30 1.68
CA LEU A 1029 9.74 10.04 2.70
C LEU A 1029 10.30 11.46 2.87
N VAL A 1030 10.48 12.15 1.74
CA VAL A 1030 11.02 13.51 1.69
C VAL A 1030 9.86 14.49 1.46
N VAL A 1031 9.68 15.41 2.39
CA VAL A 1031 8.60 16.42 2.35
C VAL A 1031 8.97 17.70 1.58
N LEU A 1032 10.25 17.89 1.26
CA LEU A 1032 10.75 19.01 0.49
C LEU A 1032 10.79 18.63 -1.00
N ASP A 1033 10.05 19.34 -1.83
CA ASP A 1033 10.02 19.11 -3.28
C ASP A 1033 11.42 19.32 -3.88
N SER A 1034 11.82 18.44 -4.80
CA SER A 1034 13.02 18.62 -5.62
C SER A 1034 12.63 19.00 -7.06
N ASP A 1035 13.47 19.80 -7.73
CA ASP A 1035 13.23 20.18 -9.13
C ASP A 1035 13.64 19.03 -10.07
N PRO A 1036 12.69 18.34 -10.72
CA PRO A 1036 13.00 17.25 -11.64
C PRO A 1036 13.81 17.73 -12.87
N GLN A 1037 13.59 18.95 -13.35
CA GLN A 1037 14.33 19.52 -14.47
C GLN A 1037 15.78 19.82 -14.07
N GLN A 1038 16.01 20.28 -12.85
CA GLN A 1038 17.37 20.47 -12.34
C GLN A 1038 18.12 19.13 -12.22
N ARG A 1039 17.48 18.06 -11.74
CA ARG A 1039 18.09 16.72 -11.70
C ARG A 1039 18.43 16.20 -13.09
N HIS A 1040 17.55 16.37 -14.06
CA HIS A 1040 17.82 15.97 -15.45
C HIS A 1040 18.98 16.76 -16.07
N ARG A 1041 19.07 18.07 -15.80
CA ARG A 1041 20.24 18.88 -16.22
C ARG A 1041 21.54 18.39 -15.58
N GLN A 1042 21.52 18.01 -14.29
CA GLN A 1042 22.67 17.41 -13.62
C GLN A 1042 23.09 16.10 -14.30
N HIS A 1043 22.13 15.23 -14.62
CA HIS A 1043 22.37 13.99 -15.36
C HIS A 1043 23.00 14.25 -16.72
N CYS A 1044 22.43 15.16 -17.53
CA CYS A 1044 22.99 15.51 -18.85
C CYS A 1044 24.43 16.03 -18.75
N LEU A 1045 24.71 16.92 -17.78
CA LEU A 1045 26.08 17.40 -17.52
C LEU A 1045 27.05 16.28 -17.15
N PHE A 1046 26.58 15.31 -16.35
CA PHE A 1046 27.37 14.14 -15.97
C PHE A 1046 27.65 13.23 -17.18
N VAL A 1047 26.65 12.98 -18.03
CA VAL A 1047 26.80 12.21 -19.27
C VAL A 1047 27.79 12.90 -20.22
N GLU A 1048 27.68 14.21 -20.44
CA GLU A 1048 28.65 14.96 -21.25
C GLU A 1048 30.07 14.86 -20.69
N ALA A 1049 30.23 15.00 -19.37
CA ALA A 1049 31.52 14.89 -18.72
C ALA A 1049 32.17 13.52 -18.96
N LEU A 1050 31.42 12.42 -18.85
CA LEU A 1050 31.90 11.08 -19.17
C LEU A 1050 32.42 10.97 -20.61
N GLY A 1051 31.69 11.53 -21.58
CA GLY A 1051 32.09 11.54 -22.99
C GLY A 1051 33.39 12.31 -23.23
N TYR A 1052 33.50 13.53 -22.71
CA TYR A 1052 34.72 14.34 -22.84
C TYR A 1052 35.92 13.69 -22.15
N LEU A 1053 35.71 13.07 -20.98
CA LEU A 1053 36.75 12.35 -20.26
C LEU A 1053 37.30 11.18 -21.10
N GLY A 1054 36.41 10.40 -21.73
CA GLY A 1054 36.79 9.24 -22.55
C GLY A 1054 37.57 9.61 -23.82
N LEU A 1055 37.26 10.77 -24.43
CA LEU A 1055 38.01 11.33 -25.56
C LEU A 1055 39.33 12.00 -25.15
N GLY A 1056 39.61 12.13 -23.85
CA GLY A 1056 40.80 12.82 -23.34
C GLY A 1056 40.71 14.35 -23.40
N GLU A 1057 39.53 14.92 -23.64
CA GLU A 1057 39.27 16.36 -23.72
C GLU A 1057 39.15 16.99 -22.32
N ARG A 1058 40.26 17.01 -21.58
CA ARG A 1058 40.31 17.39 -20.16
C ARG A 1058 39.71 18.77 -19.83
N HIS A 1059 39.89 19.76 -20.72
CA HIS A 1059 39.34 21.09 -20.50
C HIS A 1059 37.80 21.06 -20.49
N ALA A 1060 37.20 20.42 -21.50
CA ALA A 1060 35.74 20.30 -21.61
C ALA A 1060 35.15 19.45 -20.47
N PHE A 1061 35.84 18.36 -20.09
CA PHE A 1061 35.48 17.57 -18.91
C PHE A 1061 35.43 18.43 -17.64
N ASN A 1062 36.51 19.16 -17.33
CA ASN A 1062 36.58 20.01 -16.14
C ASN A 1062 35.48 21.08 -16.14
N GLU A 1063 35.21 21.72 -17.28
CA GLU A 1063 34.15 22.72 -17.41
C GLU A 1063 32.76 22.13 -17.08
N ARG A 1064 32.46 20.93 -17.58
CA ARG A 1064 31.17 20.24 -17.30
C ARG A 1064 31.06 19.80 -15.85
N ILE A 1065 32.13 19.26 -15.27
CA ILE A 1065 32.17 18.88 -13.86
C ILE A 1065 32.06 20.10 -12.94
N ASP A 1066 32.76 21.20 -13.23
CA ASP A 1066 32.66 22.43 -12.44
C ASP A 1066 31.24 23.00 -12.48
N THR A 1067 30.58 22.94 -13.64
CA THR A 1067 29.18 23.33 -13.79
C THR A 1067 28.26 22.41 -12.98
N LEU A 1068 28.46 21.10 -13.06
CA LEU A 1068 27.71 20.11 -12.29
C LEU A 1068 27.88 20.32 -10.77
N LEU A 1069 29.11 20.52 -10.30
CA LEU A 1069 29.41 20.72 -8.88
C LEU A 1069 29.00 22.09 -8.37
N ALA A 1070 28.85 23.10 -9.24
CA ALA A 1070 28.22 24.37 -8.86
C ALA A 1070 26.71 24.18 -8.59
N LEU A 1071 26.04 23.29 -9.33
CA LEU A 1071 24.61 22.97 -9.13
C LEU A 1071 24.38 21.98 -7.99
N ASN A 1072 25.26 20.98 -7.86
CA ASN A 1072 25.22 19.95 -6.84
C ASN A 1072 26.63 19.68 -6.31
N PRO A 1073 27.09 20.47 -5.30
CA PRO A 1073 28.42 20.30 -4.72
C PRO A 1073 28.66 18.92 -4.11
N ALA A 1074 27.61 18.17 -3.79
CA ALA A 1074 27.65 16.85 -3.19
C ALA A 1074 27.43 15.71 -4.20
N HIS A 1075 27.69 15.92 -5.49
CA HIS A 1075 27.50 14.88 -6.51
C HIS A 1075 28.59 13.78 -6.41
N ASP A 1076 28.28 12.68 -5.73
CA ASP A 1076 29.23 11.63 -5.36
C ASP A 1076 30.08 11.09 -6.53
N LYS A 1077 29.43 10.70 -7.62
CA LYS A 1077 30.10 10.14 -8.80
C LYS A 1077 30.98 11.16 -9.53
N ALA A 1078 30.67 12.46 -9.44
CA ALA A 1078 31.50 13.50 -10.04
C ALA A 1078 32.81 13.65 -9.25
N HIS A 1079 32.72 13.64 -7.91
CA HIS A 1079 33.89 13.62 -7.03
C HIS A 1079 34.72 12.34 -7.18
N LEU A 1080 34.08 11.20 -7.47
CA LEU A 1080 34.81 9.95 -7.74
C LEU A 1080 35.57 10.05 -9.07
N LEU A 1081 34.94 10.55 -10.13
CA LEU A 1081 35.60 10.77 -11.42
C LEU A 1081 36.76 11.76 -11.34
N LEU A 1082 36.65 12.84 -10.55
CA LEU A 1082 37.76 13.77 -10.33
C LEU A 1082 38.97 13.11 -9.65
N ALA A 1083 38.72 12.19 -8.71
CA ALA A 1083 39.79 11.40 -8.10
C ALA A 1083 40.46 10.48 -9.14
N LEU A 1084 39.66 9.88 -10.04
CA LEU A 1084 40.12 9.01 -11.12
C LEU A 1084 40.89 9.77 -12.22
N SER A 1085 40.45 10.98 -12.60
CA SER A 1085 41.05 11.76 -13.70
C SER A 1085 42.49 12.19 -13.43
N ASN A 1086 42.87 12.21 -12.15
CA ASN A 1086 44.22 12.50 -11.69
C ASN A 1086 45.13 11.24 -11.65
N SER A 1087 44.60 10.07 -12.02
CA SER A 1087 45.27 8.77 -11.97
C SER A 1087 45.64 8.26 -13.38
N PRO A 1088 46.71 7.45 -13.55
CA PRO A 1088 47.04 6.79 -14.83
C PRO A 1088 46.04 5.72 -15.29
N ILE A 1089 44.95 5.53 -14.54
CA ILE A 1089 43.90 4.53 -14.83
C ILE A 1089 43.19 4.81 -16.16
N LEU A 1090 43.06 6.08 -16.52
CA LEU A 1090 42.31 6.54 -17.70
C LEU A 1090 43.18 6.79 -18.94
N SER A 1091 44.51 6.71 -18.83
CA SER A 1091 45.47 6.79 -19.95
C SER A 1091 45.68 5.43 -20.59
#